data_AF-A0A954UKH5-F1
#
_entry.id   AF-A0A954UKH5-F1
#
_cell.length_a   1.000
_cell.length_b   1.000
_cell.length_c   1.000
_cell.angle_alpha   90.00
_cell.angle_beta   90.00
_cell.angle_gamma   90.00
#
_symmetry.space_group_name_H-M   'P 1'
#
loop_
_entity.id
_entity.type
_entity.pdbx_description
1 polymer ?
#
loop_
_entity_poly.entity_id
_entity_poly.type
_entity_poly.pdbx_seq_one_letter_code
_entity_poly.pdbx_strand_id
1 'polypeptide(L)'
;MPAFPPTSGQYRRGDSLSHANRRRSRRPRPRKRSLRRLAIEAFEQRLLLAGDLDTSFGDNGQLLTPLFTDATTSDQIRAVATSPSGKTYALGTREIVAYNGDGSLDLTFGSQGRVSASVDAYDIVAQVDGKLVVAGRLSFAGTGLDFGVARYLPDGQLDSTFGVGGIASADIGSSGDWARALAVDGDGNYVVAGVAGVRTDATGLDFAMARFLPNGDLDTSLGGTGVIRTDLSAASEQALGVAVDAANGIVLAGVSNTQPALARYHADGSLDTGFDGDGLLTTAIGLSGGYESVAIDADGNVVAAGTSVILGTGNDFAIARYLPDGSLDPAYDGDGIATVAVGSGTAHDLLVAMELESSTGAATLAGRTLTGTLYEFATVRLTSNGSLDATFASGGIARTSIGPANDFPTDMAVDSRGRIVVGGFSNFGSGDDFVLVRYDANGILDSTFDGDGIVTTNIGSSNERSYAVSVQSDGKLVTAGFAYTGSTSQGGSGNDLLLTRQNADGSLDATFGVGGVARIDIMGENNTANAVVAQSDGKLLVAGVTGVSGQGDFLLARLLADGSLDPTFGAGGIVTTDLGTTNDVARSIAVQSDGRIVVAGYTGGPSDAAVARYNSDGSLDSSFGSGGSVLTDLGGEELVFSVAVGNDGSITVGGYHVPAFVAGADYNFLALRYDSNGSPDTSFGGVGYVLTDFGANVRETAFTMALQPDGKTLVAGLTDRDGDADYAVARYAVDGTLDATFGVGGLVSFDFDGSNDGANALAVQPNGSIIVSGTSFLDRSRIGLARLTSDGQLDPSFGTAGRLTYAPTPGGYYTHGMALQGDGAIVVAGYVAGRTEDLLTVRFLGDLNAPATGEPVILGVARENETLQVDTSGIHDANGVGELTYQWMRNGVAVSGATSATFELDDADVGAAISVAVFFDGIGSAEGPLFSAATAPVVNVNDVPTGSPVIVGVVAFGETLGVDTSAIGDEDGLGPFSYQWLRDSSPVSGATASTYDLSSVDVGAQISVVVSYLDGQGTPENLVSSGRPWRVGFIPWTS
;
A
#
# COMPACT_ATOMS: atom_id res chain seq x y z
N MET A 1 40.37 -74.73 28.31
CA MET A 1 41.38 -73.80 27.76
C MET A 1 40.93 -73.37 26.38
N PRO A 2 41.24 -72.12 25.95
CA PRO A 2 40.24 -71.05 26.01
C PRO A 2 40.04 -70.37 24.63
N ALA A 3 39.25 -69.30 24.43
CA ALA A 3 38.69 -68.29 25.34
C ALA A 3 37.29 -67.87 24.84
N PHE A 4 36.17 -67.81 25.59
CA PHE A 4 35.89 -67.68 27.04
C PHE A 4 36.50 -66.42 27.71
N PRO A 5 35.76 -65.63 28.53
CA PRO A 5 34.34 -65.73 28.92
C PRO A 5 33.64 -64.31 29.04
N PRO A 6 32.50 -64.15 29.76
CA PRO A 6 31.61 -62.98 29.68
C PRO A 6 31.44 -62.27 31.05
N THR A 7 30.32 -61.55 31.25
CA THR A 7 29.54 -61.45 32.52
C THR A 7 28.21 -60.73 32.22
N SER A 8 27.07 -60.95 32.90
CA SER A 8 26.57 -62.09 33.69
C SER A 8 25.12 -61.82 34.12
N GLY A 9 24.36 -62.84 34.57
CA GLY A 9 23.38 -62.59 35.65
C GLY A 9 21.91 -63.01 35.47
N GLN A 10 21.65 -64.32 35.40
CA GLN A 10 20.45 -65.03 35.91
C GLN A 10 19.04 -64.66 35.34
N TYR A 11 18.22 -65.58 34.80
CA TYR A 11 17.65 -66.87 35.27
C TYR A 11 16.32 -66.80 36.05
N ARG A 12 15.32 -67.51 35.48
CA ARG A 12 14.14 -68.15 36.12
C ARG A 12 13.03 -67.24 36.69
N ARG A 13 11.75 -67.63 36.69
CA ARG A 13 11.07 -68.83 36.13
C ARG A 13 9.88 -68.38 35.25
N GLY A 14 9.39 -69.25 34.37
CA GLY A 14 7.99 -69.18 33.93
C GLY A 14 7.10 -70.02 34.86
N ASP A 15 5.80 -70.05 34.58
CA ASP A 15 5.14 -71.33 34.33
C ASP A 15 3.86 -71.17 33.48
N SER A 16 3.61 -72.24 32.75
CA SER A 16 2.79 -72.43 31.56
C SER A 16 1.25 -72.45 31.70
N LEU A 17 0.60 -72.53 30.53
CA LEU A 17 -0.68 -73.24 30.24
C LEU A 17 -2.05 -72.52 30.42
N SER A 18 -2.57 -72.11 29.25
CA SER A 18 -3.92 -72.41 28.72
C SER A 18 -5.19 -72.24 29.58
N HIS A 19 -6.15 -71.45 29.07
CA HIS A 19 -7.33 -71.99 28.36
C HIS A 19 -8.12 -70.86 27.67
N ALA A 20 -8.87 -71.19 26.62
CA ALA A 20 -9.74 -70.25 25.93
C ALA A 20 -11.22 -70.51 26.27
N ASN A 21 -12.00 -69.46 26.61
CA ASN A 21 -13.20 -69.08 25.84
C ASN A 21 -13.96 -67.82 26.32
N ARG A 22 -14.72 -67.25 25.36
CA ARG A 22 -15.99 -66.49 25.49
C ARG A 22 -16.04 -65.20 26.33
N ARG A 23 -15.88 -64.09 25.59
CA ARG A 23 -16.75 -62.88 25.56
C ARG A 23 -17.70 -62.62 26.74
N ARG A 24 -17.51 -61.48 27.41
CA ARG A 24 -18.61 -60.58 27.82
C ARG A 24 -18.27 -59.14 27.41
N SER A 25 -19.30 -58.34 27.12
CA SER A 25 -19.17 -56.99 26.59
C SER A 25 -18.70 -55.96 27.63
N ARG A 26 -17.90 -54.99 27.20
CA ARG A 26 -17.67 -53.72 27.92
C ARG A 26 -18.09 -52.56 27.03
N ARG A 27 -18.84 -51.61 27.58
CA ARG A 27 -19.03 -50.28 26.96
C ARG A 27 -17.65 -49.60 26.85
N PRO A 28 -17.34 -48.89 25.75
CA PRO A 28 -16.20 -47.98 25.76
C PRO A 28 -16.46 -46.85 26.77
N ARG A 29 -15.44 -46.48 27.54
CA ARG A 29 -15.40 -45.17 28.20
C ARG A 29 -14.94 -44.13 27.17
N PRO A 30 -15.39 -42.86 27.24
CA PRO A 30 -14.83 -41.81 26.40
C PRO A 30 -13.32 -41.72 26.64
N ARG A 31 -12.53 -41.68 25.56
CA ARG A 31 -11.12 -41.32 25.65
C ARG A 31 -11.05 -39.85 26.04
N LYS A 32 -10.22 -39.50 27.02
CA LYS A 32 -9.79 -38.10 27.18
C LYS A 32 -9.10 -37.70 25.88
N ARG A 33 -9.68 -36.76 25.11
CA ARG A 33 -8.88 -35.95 24.18
C ARG A 33 -7.86 -35.21 25.05
N SER A 34 -6.60 -35.19 24.62
CA SER A 34 -5.52 -34.58 25.37
C SER A 34 -5.65 -33.05 25.31
N LEU A 35 -5.56 -32.38 26.46
CA LEU A 35 -5.52 -30.92 26.54
C LEU A 35 -4.41 -30.31 25.65
N ARG A 36 -3.34 -31.06 25.38
CA ARG A 36 -2.30 -30.71 24.40
C ARG A 36 -2.77 -30.54 22.94
N ARG A 37 -3.98 -30.96 22.55
CA ARG A 37 -4.51 -30.64 21.20
C ARG A 37 -5.29 -29.32 21.24
N LEU A 38 -6.17 -29.16 22.22
CA LEU A 38 -6.87 -27.91 22.55
C LEU A 38 -5.94 -26.75 22.98
N ALA A 39 -4.66 -27.01 23.23
CA ALA A 39 -3.62 -26.01 23.53
C ALA A 39 -2.56 -25.90 22.40
N ILE A 40 -2.83 -26.49 21.24
CA ILE A 40 -2.15 -26.25 19.96
C ILE A 40 -3.16 -25.57 19.04
N GLU A 41 -4.37 -26.13 18.95
CA GLU A 41 -5.61 -25.56 18.38
C GLU A 41 -6.06 -24.23 19.06
N ALA A 42 -5.25 -23.66 19.96
CA ALA A 42 -5.46 -22.38 20.65
C ALA A 42 -4.16 -21.55 20.79
N PHE A 43 -3.12 -21.86 20.01
CA PHE A 43 -1.90 -21.06 19.85
C PHE A 43 -1.79 -20.45 18.43
N GLU A 44 -2.62 -20.93 17.51
CA GLU A 44 -2.70 -20.52 16.09
C GLU A 44 -3.79 -19.43 15.86
N GLN A 45 -4.14 -18.67 16.92
CA GLN A 45 -4.97 -17.46 16.86
C GLN A 45 -4.29 -16.31 17.62
N ARG A 46 -3.10 -15.91 17.15
CA ARG A 46 -2.64 -14.52 17.35
C ARG A 46 -3.41 -13.70 16.33
N LEU A 47 -4.15 -12.68 16.77
CA LEU A 47 -4.90 -11.88 15.82
C LEU A 47 -3.98 -11.02 14.97
N LEU A 48 -4.37 -11.01 13.72
CA LEU A 48 -3.79 -10.29 12.62
C LEU A 48 -4.17 -8.83 12.78
N LEU A 49 -3.17 -7.96 12.71
CA LEU A 49 -3.23 -6.54 13.03
C LEU A 49 -2.56 -5.77 11.89
N ALA A 50 -2.94 -4.52 11.62
CA ALA A 50 -2.62 -3.78 10.38
C ALA A 50 -1.12 -3.79 9.95
N GLY A 51 -0.59 -4.90 9.40
CA GLY A 51 0.84 -5.16 9.32
C GLY A 51 1.44 -6.50 9.84
N ASP A 52 0.70 -7.47 10.39
CA ASP A 52 1.15 -8.56 11.30
C ASP A 52 0.57 -10.02 11.10
N LEU A 53 1.30 -11.00 10.52
CA LEU A 53 1.13 -12.49 10.54
C LEU A 53 0.01 -13.30 9.78
N ASP A 54 -0.54 -12.90 8.61
CA ASP A 54 -1.78 -13.47 7.99
C ASP A 54 -1.67 -14.88 7.40
N THR A 55 -0.67 -15.05 6.54
CA THR A 55 -0.34 -16.22 5.72
C THR A 55 -1.07 -16.54 4.37
N SER A 56 -1.31 -15.58 3.44
CA SER A 56 -2.02 -15.76 2.14
C SER A 56 -1.36 -15.34 0.79
N PHE A 57 -0.03 -15.32 0.64
CA PHE A 57 0.71 -15.17 -0.63
C PHE A 57 2.04 -16.03 -0.68
N GLY A 58 2.09 -17.41 -0.52
CA GLY A 58 3.32 -18.28 -0.76
C GLY A 58 3.31 -19.89 -0.77
N ASP A 59 4.22 -20.83 -0.17
CA ASP A 59 4.26 -21.84 1.10
C ASP A 59 5.18 -21.56 2.43
N ASN A 60 4.91 -21.26 3.80
CA ASN A 60 3.87 -20.67 4.81
C ASN A 60 4.21 -19.43 5.94
N GLY A 61 4.36 -18.00 5.99
CA GLY A 61 4.57 -16.59 5.19
C GLY A 61 5.82 -15.99 4.14
N GLN A 62 6.28 -16.42 2.88
CA GLN A 62 7.54 -16.31 2.01
C GLN A 62 7.55 -17.14 0.60
N LEU A 63 8.50 -17.04 -0.41
CA LEU A 63 8.78 -17.73 -1.80
C LEU A 63 10.34 -17.71 -2.16
N LEU A 64 11.08 -17.97 -3.28
CA LEU A 64 12.42 -17.24 -3.58
C LEU A 64 12.93 -17.25 -5.05
N THR A 65 12.22 -16.86 -6.09
CA THR A 65 12.48 -17.18 -7.53
C THR A 65 13.91 -17.07 -8.28
N PRO A 66 14.13 -17.29 -9.62
CA PRO A 66 15.53 -17.53 -10.17
C PRO A 66 15.92 -17.09 -11.61
N LEU A 67 17.18 -16.63 -11.89
CA LEU A 67 17.43 -15.60 -12.93
C LEU A 67 18.65 -15.64 -13.93
N PHE A 68 18.62 -16.63 -14.83
CA PHE A 68 19.25 -16.94 -16.15
C PHE A 68 20.72 -16.68 -16.63
N THR A 69 21.15 -17.51 -17.62
CA THR A 69 22.04 -18.67 -17.40
C THR A 69 23.49 -18.60 -17.96
N ASP A 70 24.22 -17.48 -17.87
CA ASP A 70 25.55 -17.35 -18.53
C ASP A 70 26.53 -16.41 -17.76
N ALA A 71 27.85 -16.36 -18.11
CA ALA A 71 28.99 -16.25 -17.17
C ALA A 71 30.19 -15.20 -17.34
N THR A 72 30.05 -13.89 -17.72
CA THR A 72 31.04 -12.72 -17.61
C THR A 72 30.56 -11.20 -17.63
N THR A 73 29.52 -10.71 -16.93
CA THR A 73 28.90 -9.34 -16.90
C THR A 73 27.82 -9.16 -15.81
N SER A 74 27.88 -8.15 -14.93
CA SER A 74 27.13 -8.19 -13.66
C SER A 74 25.65 -7.72 -13.65
N ASP A 75 24.67 -8.63 -13.67
CA ASP A 75 23.23 -8.30 -13.89
C ASP A 75 22.68 -7.23 -12.88
N GLN A 76 21.63 -6.36 -13.03
CA GLN A 76 21.00 -5.61 -11.86
C GLN A 76 19.62 -4.79 -11.73
N ILE A 77 18.35 -5.23 -11.65
CA ILE A 77 17.25 -4.44 -10.89
C ILE A 77 16.86 -2.95 -11.44
N ARG A 78 16.78 -1.64 -10.98
CA ARG A 78 16.89 -0.59 -9.90
C ARG A 78 15.64 0.02 -9.11
N ALA A 79 14.32 -0.01 -9.47
CA ALA A 79 13.12 0.41 -8.61
C ALA A 79 11.71 -0.32 -8.89
N VAL A 80 10.41 -0.01 -8.48
CA VAL A 80 9.09 -0.88 -8.61
C VAL A 80 7.69 -0.11 -8.62
N ALA A 81 6.55 -0.47 -9.35
CA ALA A 81 5.14 0.06 -9.16
C ALA A 81 3.87 -0.34 -10.06
N THR A 82 2.65 0.25 -9.88
CA THR A 82 1.36 -0.49 -9.72
C THR A 82 0.10 -0.24 -10.56
N SER A 83 -0.60 -1.32 -10.99
CA SER A 83 -1.92 -1.23 -11.66
C SER A 83 -3.10 -1.66 -10.78
N PRO A 84 -4.23 -0.91 -10.81
CA PRO A 84 -5.34 -1.07 -9.86
C PRO A 84 -6.11 -2.39 -9.86
N SER A 85 -5.96 -3.27 -10.86
CA SER A 85 -6.67 -4.57 -10.87
C SER A 85 -5.91 -5.73 -10.21
N GLY A 86 -4.69 -5.45 -9.77
CA GLY A 86 -4.02 -6.26 -8.78
C GLY A 86 -3.36 -7.50 -9.33
N LYS A 87 -2.19 -7.23 -9.85
CA LYS A 87 -1.16 -8.01 -10.50
C LYS A 87 0.16 -7.37 -9.96
N THR A 88 1.30 -7.99 -9.61
CA THR A 88 2.59 -7.34 -9.19
C THR A 88 3.82 -7.25 -10.26
N TYR A 89 3.78 -6.66 -11.48
CA TYR A 89 4.91 -6.32 -12.41
C TYR A 89 6.43 -6.20 -11.89
N ALA A 90 7.21 -6.98 -11.08
CA ALA A 90 8.76 -6.95 -10.93
C ALA A 90 9.76 -6.22 -12.01
N LEU A 91 11.09 -6.37 -12.07
CA LEU A 91 11.96 -5.69 -13.10
C LEU A 91 13.42 -6.09 -12.94
N GLY A 92 14.32 -5.80 -13.89
CA GLY A 92 15.71 -5.39 -13.59
C GLY A 92 16.58 -4.67 -14.63
N THR A 93 17.80 -4.18 -14.31
CA THR A 93 19.15 -4.36 -14.90
C THR A 93 19.30 -4.84 -16.34
N ARG A 94 18.31 -5.28 -17.08
CA ARG A 94 18.14 -5.04 -18.50
C ARG A 94 16.78 -5.48 -18.97
N GLU A 95 15.86 -5.90 -18.12
CA GLU A 95 14.97 -6.98 -18.45
C GLU A 95 13.60 -6.98 -17.57
N ILE A 96 12.48 -7.60 -18.03
CA ILE A 96 11.00 -7.62 -17.64
C ILE A 96 10.19 -8.87 -18.08
N VAL A 97 8.89 -9.07 -17.71
CA VAL A 97 8.49 -10.22 -16.88
C VAL A 97 7.04 -10.23 -16.13
N ALA A 98 5.81 -9.74 -16.43
CA ALA A 98 4.58 -9.55 -15.47
C ALA A 98 4.31 -10.17 -13.94
N TYR A 99 3.70 -9.67 -12.75
CA TYR A 99 3.08 -10.44 -11.48
C TYR A 99 1.55 -10.45 -11.18
N ASN A 100 0.90 -11.33 -10.33
CA ASN A 100 -0.56 -11.55 -10.01
C ASN A 100 -1.05 -11.05 -8.66
N GLY A 101 -2.37 -11.09 -8.57
CA GLY A 101 -3.24 -10.88 -7.41
C GLY A 101 -3.52 -12.07 -6.49
N ASP A 102 -2.99 -13.24 -6.84
CA ASP A 102 -2.54 -14.28 -5.89
C ASP A 102 -1.00 -14.43 -5.91
N GLY A 103 -0.32 -13.74 -6.82
CA GLY A 103 1.11 -13.79 -7.17
C GLY A 103 1.59 -14.83 -8.20
N SER A 104 0.76 -15.38 -9.14
CA SER A 104 1.04 -16.40 -10.21
C SER A 104 2.21 -16.20 -11.22
N LEU A 105 2.23 -16.93 -12.39
CA LEU A 105 3.09 -16.75 -13.59
C LEU A 105 2.44 -16.41 -14.99
N ASP A 106 2.74 -15.29 -15.67
CA ASP A 106 1.84 -14.60 -16.62
C ASP A 106 1.98 -15.04 -18.04
N LEU A 107 1.69 -16.30 -18.27
CA LEU A 107 1.69 -16.93 -19.58
C LEU A 107 1.00 -16.10 -20.73
N THR A 108 0.35 -14.96 -20.45
CA THR A 108 -0.16 -13.93 -21.39
C THR A 108 0.83 -12.83 -21.85
N PHE A 109 1.89 -12.51 -21.11
CA PHE A 109 2.45 -11.14 -21.03
C PHE A 109 3.96 -11.02 -21.28
N GLY A 110 4.39 -11.31 -22.50
CA GLY A 110 5.56 -12.17 -22.60
C GLY A 110 5.17 -13.59 -22.14
N SER A 111 5.64 -14.64 -22.77
CA SER A 111 5.39 -16.04 -22.35
C SER A 111 6.56 -16.50 -21.40
N GLN A 112 6.73 -17.72 -20.79
CA GLN A 112 7.70 -18.27 -19.72
C GLN A 112 7.86 -17.34 -18.50
N GLY A 113 7.40 -16.11 -18.56
CA GLY A 113 8.41 -15.09 -18.71
C GLY A 113 8.11 -13.66 -19.17
N ARG A 114 8.93 -13.23 -20.11
CA ARG A 114 9.81 -12.08 -19.87
C ARG A 114 9.64 -10.94 -20.94
N VAL A 115 10.56 -9.97 -21.31
CA VAL A 115 10.51 -8.91 -22.42
C VAL A 115 11.51 -7.62 -22.52
N SER A 116 12.79 -7.69 -22.90
CA SER A 116 14.00 -6.81 -22.63
C SER A 116 14.11 -5.26 -22.73
N ALA A 117 15.28 -4.79 -22.24
CA ALA A 117 15.77 -3.42 -22.22
C ALA A 117 16.48 -3.19 -23.51
N SER A 118 15.78 -3.38 -24.59
CA SER A 118 16.17 -2.53 -25.66
C SER A 118 16.12 -1.03 -25.29
N VAL A 119 15.70 -0.53 -24.08
CA VAL A 119 15.77 0.86 -23.52
C VAL A 119 16.93 1.06 -22.58
N ASP A 120 17.06 2.27 -22.01
CA ASP A 120 17.83 2.49 -20.81
C ASP A 120 17.20 3.32 -19.62
N ALA A 121 17.23 3.04 -18.25
CA ALA A 121 16.50 3.45 -16.97
C ALA A 121 17.06 2.97 -15.56
N TYR A 122 16.29 3.20 -14.43
CA TYR A 122 16.37 2.93 -12.95
C TYR A 122 15.01 2.97 -12.07
N ASP A 123 13.77 3.50 -12.38
CA ASP A 123 12.43 3.14 -11.68
C ASP A 123 11.12 3.21 -12.53
N ILE A 124 9.88 3.19 -11.98
CA ILE A 124 8.71 2.53 -12.62
C ILE A 124 7.25 2.82 -12.05
N VAL A 125 6.06 2.87 -12.79
CA VAL A 125 4.56 2.86 -12.36
C VAL A 125 3.42 2.57 -13.39
N ALA A 126 2.36 1.82 -13.05
CA ALA A 126 1.19 1.57 -13.93
C ALA A 126 0.09 2.63 -13.98
N GLN A 127 -0.83 2.46 -14.94
CA GLN A 127 -2.09 3.19 -15.00
C GLN A 127 -3.31 2.27 -14.80
N VAL A 128 -4.50 2.77 -15.20
CA VAL A 128 -5.81 2.30 -14.75
C VAL A 128 -6.57 1.46 -15.77
N ASP A 129 -6.51 1.75 -17.08
CA ASP A 129 -6.74 0.67 -18.05
C ASP A 129 -5.67 -0.40 -17.84
N GLY A 130 -4.47 0.07 -17.47
CA GLY A 130 -3.41 -0.68 -16.83
C GLY A 130 -1.98 -0.24 -17.14
N LYS A 131 -1.68 0.92 -17.81
CA LYS A 131 -0.53 1.31 -18.73
C LYS A 131 0.98 1.52 -18.30
N LEU A 132 1.94 0.87 -19.04
CA LEU A 132 3.43 0.60 -19.10
C LEU A 132 4.24 1.60 -19.91
N VAL A 133 5.42 1.98 -19.42
CA VAL A 133 6.15 3.10 -20.00
C VAL A 133 7.60 3.34 -19.47
N VAL A 134 8.75 3.33 -20.18
CA VAL A 134 10.07 3.03 -19.50
C VAL A 134 11.40 3.53 -20.11
N ALA A 135 12.28 4.18 -19.34
CA ALA A 135 13.23 5.18 -19.78
C ALA A 135 14.46 5.59 -18.96
N GLY A 136 15.41 6.35 -19.52
CA GLY A 136 16.69 6.72 -18.91
C GLY A 136 17.82 7.09 -19.90
N ARG A 137 18.73 6.17 -20.23
CA ARG A 137 19.78 6.30 -21.27
C ARG A 137 19.05 6.12 -22.68
N LEU A 138 19.59 6.49 -23.87
CA LEU A 138 19.33 6.23 -25.34
C LEU A 138 20.41 6.95 -26.22
N SER A 139 21.37 6.44 -27.07
CA SER A 139 22.45 7.24 -27.83
C SER A 139 22.67 7.12 -29.36
N PHE A 140 22.37 8.15 -30.16
CA PHE A 140 22.45 8.12 -31.63
C PHE A 140 23.95 8.10 -31.98
N ALA A 141 24.28 8.05 -33.26
CA ALA A 141 25.65 8.31 -33.66
C ALA A 141 25.98 9.82 -33.70
N GLY A 142 26.53 10.36 -32.61
CA GLY A 142 27.46 11.51 -32.66
C GLY A 142 26.91 12.88 -32.26
N THR A 143 25.93 12.94 -31.36
CA THR A 143 25.58 14.16 -30.63
C THR A 143 25.91 14.07 -29.14
N GLY A 144 25.97 12.86 -28.55
CA GLY A 144 26.72 12.38 -27.38
C GLY A 144 26.01 11.91 -26.08
N LEU A 145 24.80 11.31 -26.10
CA LEU A 145 23.74 10.91 -25.09
C LEU A 145 22.40 11.67 -24.80
N ASP A 146 21.20 11.24 -25.26
CA ASP A 146 19.84 11.81 -24.95
C ASP A 146 18.88 10.86 -24.24
N PHE A 147 18.21 11.40 -23.25
CA PHE A 147 17.25 10.70 -22.43
C PHE A 147 16.27 9.81 -23.23
N GLY A 148 16.16 8.47 -23.01
CA GLY A 148 15.32 7.50 -23.78
C GLY A 148 14.16 6.71 -23.16
N VAL A 149 12.97 6.47 -23.78
CA VAL A 149 11.74 5.71 -23.26
C VAL A 149 10.92 4.93 -24.29
N ALA A 150 10.04 3.99 -23.93
CA ALA A 150 8.76 3.90 -24.68
C ALA A 150 7.52 3.33 -23.93
N ARG A 151 6.42 3.00 -24.65
CA ARG A 151 5.13 2.37 -24.19
C ARG A 151 4.89 0.90 -24.64
N TYR A 152 4.41 -0.03 -23.81
CA TYR A 152 4.04 -1.43 -24.18
C TYR A 152 2.69 -1.90 -23.49
N LEU A 153 1.52 -2.15 -24.16
CA LEU A 153 0.07 -2.61 -23.81
C LEU A 153 -0.24 -3.97 -22.95
N PRO A 154 -1.43 -4.66 -23.00
CA PRO A 154 -2.21 -6.46 -22.10
C PRO A 154 -1.98 -8.05 -22.25
N ASP A 155 -2.12 -8.76 -23.40
CA ASP A 155 -1.34 -9.91 -23.95
C ASP A 155 -0.57 -9.61 -25.32
N GLY A 156 0.76 -9.31 -25.35
CA GLY A 156 1.37 -8.57 -26.50
C GLY A 156 2.87 -8.03 -26.50
N GLN A 157 3.12 -6.89 -27.17
CA GLN A 157 4.04 -6.43 -28.23
C GLN A 157 4.73 -5.02 -27.97
N LEU A 158 4.69 -4.08 -28.90
CA LEU A 158 4.69 -2.61 -28.65
C LEU A 158 3.26 -2.00 -28.65
N ASP A 159 2.99 -0.89 -27.96
CA ASP A 159 1.75 -0.10 -28.17
C ASP A 159 1.87 0.82 -29.40
N SER A 160 1.99 0.24 -30.59
CA SER A 160 2.31 0.97 -31.83
C SER A 160 1.17 1.90 -32.31
N THR A 161 1.03 3.08 -31.68
CA THR A 161 -0.04 4.08 -31.90
C THR A 161 0.32 5.52 -32.36
N PHE A 162 1.45 5.79 -33.07
CA PHE A 162 1.64 7.02 -33.91
C PHE A 162 2.76 7.06 -35.01
N GLY A 163 4.05 7.00 -34.67
CA GLY A 163 5.19 7.59 -35.44
C GLY A 163 6.30 6.68 -36.05
N VAL A 164 7.47 6.55 -35.37
CA VAL A 164 8.71 5.84 -35.77
C VAL A 164 9.19 4.69 -34.83
N GLY A 165 8.31 4.04 -34.07
CA GLY A 165 8.62 2.96 -33.14
C GLY A 165 9.22 3.38 -31.79
N GLY A 166 8.34 3.60 -30.81
CA GLY A 166 8.53 4.34 -29.55
C GLY A 166 9.60 5.43 -29.21
N ILE A 167 10.43 6.09 -30.08
CA ILE A 167 11.42 7.25 -29.86
C ILE A 167 10.75 8.65 -29.52
N ALA A 168 11.31 9.92 -29.43
CA ALA A 168 12.32 10.69 -28.63
C ALA A 168 12.67 12.18 -28.96
N SER A 169 13.70 12.83 -28.42
CA SER A 169 14.61 12.48 -27.32
C SER A 169 14.79 13.62 -26.33
N ALA A 170 15.96 13.94 -25.74
CA ALA A 170 16.19 15.29 -25.21
C ALA A 170 17.60 15.93 -25.21
N ASP A 171 17.77 17.25 -25.61
CA ASP A 171 18.83 18.24 -26.09
C ASP A 171 18.42 19.76 -25.96
N ILE A 172 19.25 20.70 -25.44
CA ILE A 172 19.36 22.17 -25.78
C ILE A 172 20.64 22.84 -25.22
N GLY A 173 21.18 22.36 -24.08
CA GLY A 173 22.32 22.94 -23.35
C GLY A 173 23.67 22.50 -23.90
N SER A 174 24.53 21.73 -23.18
CA SER A 174 25.83 21.37 -23.79
C SER A 174 26.63 20.09 -23.45
N SER A 175 26.30 19.23 -22.48
CA SER A 175 26.90 17.88 -22.47
C SER A 175 26.03 16.75 -21.89
N GLY A 176 26.36 16.24 -20.71
CA GLY A 176 25.48 15.53 -19.78
C GLY A 176 24.06 15.22 -20.09
N ASP A 177 23.70 13.97 -19.80
CA ASP A 177 22.39 13.38 -19.67
C ASP A 177 22.57 11.96 -19.11
N TRP A 178 22.21 11.55 -17.88
CA TRP A 178 22.31 10.16 -17.33
C TRP A 178 20.98 9.34 -17.11
N ALA A 179 20.42 9.18 -15.91
CA ALA A 179 18.96 9.27 -15.56
C ALA A 179 18.58 8.66 -14.16
N ARG A 180 17.35 8.53 -13.53
CA ARG A 180 17.06 7.58 -12.34
C ARG A 180 15.67 7.05 -11.71
N ALA A 181 14.50 7.67 -11.43
CA ALA A 181 13.29 6.89 -10.88
C ALA A 181 11.79 7.32 -11.23
N LEU A 182 10.57 7.07 -10.56
CA LEU A 182 9.17 7.31 -11.15
C LEU A 182 7.65 7.27 -10.50
N ALA A 183 6.56 7.99 -11.04
CA ALA A 183 5.00 7.86 -11.19
C ALA A 183 4.14 8.56 -12.35
N VAL A 184 2.78 8.79 -12.23
CA VAL A 184 1.66 8.82 -13.28
C VAL A 184 0.54 9.90 -13.17
N ASP A 185 0.07 10.62 -14.20
CA ASP A 185 -1.02 11.66 -14.08
C ASP A 185 -2.47 11.20 -14.39
N GLY A 186 -3.47 12.05 -14.08
CA GLY A 186 -4.92 11.90 -14.30
C GLY A 186 -5.63 12.62 -15.49
N ASP A 187 -5.07 13.65 -16.15
CA ASP A 187 -5.37 14.04 -17.56
C ASP A 187 -4.83 12.96 -18.56
N GLY A 188 -4.77 11.71 -18.11
CA GLY A 188 -3.53 11.19 -17.52
C GLY A 188 -2.25 11.52 -18.26
N ASN A 189 -1.09 11.82 -17.67
CA ASN A 189 0.18 12.25 -18.30
C ASN A 189 1.47 11.53 -17.82
N TYR A 190 2.61 11.78 -18.51
CA TYR A 190 3.95 11.23 -18.30
C TYR A 190 5.06 12.33 -17.87
N VAL A 191 6.15 12.20 -16.99
CA VAL A 191 7.31 13.16 -16.45
C VAL A 191 8.76 12.62 -16.01
N VAL A 192 10.04 13.04 -16.37
CA VAL A 192 11.36 12.54 -15.72
C VAL A 192 12.39 13.55 -15.19
N ALA A 193 13.23 13.30 -14.12
CA ALA A 193 14.69 12.97 -13.90
C ALA A 193 16.02 13.85 -13.98
N GLY A 194 16.17 15.00 -14.60
CA GLY A 194 17.47 15.57 -15.03
C GLY A 194 18.36 16.16 -13.95
N VAL A 195 19.59 15.66 -13.84
CA VAL A 195 20.81 16.43 -13.46
C VAL A 195 21.31 17.01 -14.71
N ALA A 196 21.61 18.29 -14.84
CA ALA A 196 21.29 19.10 -16.00
C ALA A 196 22.40 20.07 -16.44
N GLY A 197 22.64 20.27 -17.77
CA GLY A 197 23.66 21.24 -18.26
C GLY A 197 24.56 21.01 -19.48
N VAL A 198 25.90 21.27 -19.41
CA VAL A 198 26.65 22.27 -18.60
C VAL A 198 26.27 23.65 -19.17
N ARG A 199 26.43 24.77 -18.45
CA ARG A 199 26.44 26.16 -18.95
C ARG A 199 27.91 26.42 -19.15
N THR A 200 28.19 27.19 -20.18
CA THR A 200 29.57 27.59 -20.46
C THR A 200 30.17 28.58 -19.43
N ASP A 201 29.60 28.76 -18.22
CA ASP A 201 29.95 29.86 -17.31
C ASP A 201 29.93 29.64 -15.78
N ALA A 202 29.62 28.46 -15.21
CA ALA A 202 29.51 28.31 -13.75
C ALA A 202 30.22 27.04 -13.18
N THR A 203 30.14 26.75 -11.86
CA THR A 203 30.88 25.63 -11.21
C THR A 203 30.07 24.61 -10.41
N GLY A 204 28.73 24.73 -10.38
CA GLY A 204 27.89 23.63 -9.95
C GLY A 204 26.58 23.42 -10.74
N LEU A 205 26.46 22.30 -11.48
CA LEU A 205 25.43 21.94 -12.49
C LEU A 205 23.97 21.99 -12.01
N ASP A 206 22.98 21.87 -12.92
CA ASP A 206 21.54 22.13 -12.63
C ASP A 206 20.59 20.93 -12.75
N PHE A 207 19.29 21.11 -12.76
CA PHE A 207 18.30 20.04 -12.64
C PHE A 207 17.26 20.23 -13.76
N ALA A 208 16.63 19.20 -14.28
CA ALA A 208 15.78 19.36 -15.46
C ALA A 208 14.73 18.29 -15.57
N MET A 209 13.48 18.65 -15.80
CA MET A 209 12.39 17.75 -16.20
C MET A 209 12.08 18.06 -17.67
N ALA A 210 10.97 17.60 -18.22
CA ALA A 210 10.26 18.21 -19.35
C ALA A 210 8.99 17.43 -19.66
N ARG A 211 7.91 17.96 -20.25
CA ARG A 211 6.56 17.31 -20.30
C ARG A 211 6.35 16.10 -21.11
N PHE A 212 5.28 15.32 -20.89
CA PHE A 212 4.79 14.29 -21.80
C PHE A 212 3.22 14.09 -21.72
N LEU A 213 2.37 14.95 -22.38
CA LEU A 213 0.85 14.90 -22.53
C LEU A 213 0.38 13.86 -23.62
N PRO A 214 -0.74 13.92 -24.40
CA PRO A 214 -1.23 12.91 -25.38
C PRO A 214 -0.31 11.81 -25.95
N ASN A 215 0.05 11.84 -27.24
CA ASN A 215 0.49 10.72 -28.10
C ASN A 215 2.01 10.49 -28.26
N GLY A 216 2.79 11.53 -28.57
CA GLY A 216 4.25 11.52 -28.72
C GLY A 216 4.89 12.85 -28.47
N ASP A 217 4.32 13.81 -29.14
CA ASP A 217 4.71 15.20 -29.23
C ASP A 217 4.78 15.91 -27.89
N LEU A 218 5.97 16.29 -27.47
CA LEU A 218 6.33 17.70 -27.42
C LEU A 218 5.10 18.63 -27.50
N ASP A 219 4.52 19.05 -26.38
CA ASP A 219 3.23 19.72 -26.29
C ASP A 219 3.41 21.00 -25.50
N THR A 220 2.68 22.08 -25.79
CA THR A 220 3.29 23.42 -25.80
C THR A 220 2.68 24.49 -24.88
N SER A 221 2.72 24.27 -23.57
CA SER A 221 2.45 25.23 -22.49
C SER A 221 3.13 24.88 -21.15
N LEU A 222 4.50 24.85 -21.12
CA LEU A 222 5.68 24.56 -20.16
C LEU A 222 6.62 25.58 -20.76
N GLY A 223 7.07 26.63 -20.10
CA GLY A 223 7.08 27.99 -20.68
C GLY A 223 7.76 28.36 -22.01
N GLY A 224 8.06 27.45 -22.95
CA GLY A 224 8.43 27.73 -24.35
C GLY A 224 8.92 26.54 -25.21
N THR A 225 9.96 25.80 -24.79
CA THR A 225 10.90 25.04 -25.64
C THR A 225 11.68 23.89 -24.96
N GLY A 226 11.03 22.87 -24.43
CA GLY A 226 11.69 21.78 -23.73
C GLY A 226 12.04 22.11 -22.30
N VAL A 227 13.02 23.01 -22.06
CA VAL A 227 13.77 23.46 -20.85
C VAL A 227 13.00 23.98 -19.64
N ILE A 228 13.58 23.98 -18.43
CA ILE A 228 13.52 24.90 -17.26
C ILE A 228 14.78 24.62 -16.45
N ARG A 229 15.64 25.63 -16.39
CA ARG A 229 17.07 25.52 -16.12
C ARG A 229 17.48 26.49 -15.04
N THR A 230 17.74 25.99 -13.84
CA THR A 230 17.33 26.72 -12.65
C THR A 230 18.05 26.29 -11.36
N ASP A 231 18.25 27.21 -10.41
CA ASP A 231 19.57 27.63 -9.87
C ASP A 231 19.63 27.90 -8.36
N LEU A 232 19.61 26.86 -7.53
CA LEU A 232 19.08 27.02 -6.17
C LEU A 232 20.10 27.52 -5.16
N SER A 233 21.32 27.05 -5.28
CA SER A 233 22.49 27.77 -4.76
C SER A 233 23.66 27.58 -5.72
N ALA A 234 24.84 28.09 -5.37
CA ALA A 234 26.06 27.96 -6.17
C ALA A 234 26.67 26.52 -6.14
N ALA A 235 25.84 25.50 -6.26
CA ALA A 235 26.08 24.08 -5.98
C ALA A 235 25.96 23.22 -7.25
N SER A 236 26.22 21.88 -7.35
CA SER A 236 26.07 21.07 -8.62
C SER A 236 25.04 19.94 -8.80
N GLU A 237 23.77 20.28 -9.00
CA GLU A 237 22.49 19.53 -8.89
C GLU A 237 22.59 18.07 -9.26
N GLN A 238 22.19 17.13 -8.37
CA GLN A 238 21.97 15.72 -8.75
C GLN A 238 20.53 15.52 -9.30
N ALA A 239 19.72 14.43 -9.32
CA ALA A 239 18.29 14.47 -9.82
C ALA A 239 17.20 13.43 -9.42
N LEU A 240 17.26 12.96 -8.17
CA LEU A 240 16.59 11.91 -7.48
C LEU A 240 15.08 12.09 -7.01
N GLY A 241 14.09 12.53 -7.83
CA GLY A 241 12.71 12.84 -7.33
C GLY A 241 11.55 13.43 -8.20
N VAL A 242 10.24 13.34 -7.80
CA VAL A 242 8.91 13.88 -8.33
C VAL A 242 7.52 13.79 -7.61
N ALA A 243 6.32 13.89 -8.27
CA ALA A 243 4.97 13.42 -7.94
C ALA A 243 3.71 13.56 -8.89
N VAL A 244 2.48 13.15 -8.45
CA VAL A 244 1.14 13.16 -9.16
C VAL A 244 -0.15 13.79 -8.53
N ASP A 245 -0.72 14.94 -8.95
CA ASP A 245 -1.99 15.42 -8.31
C ASP A 245 -3.12 15.97 -9.16
N ALA A 246 -4.33 16.09 -8.58
CA ALA A 246 -5.56 16.45 -9.29
C ALA A 246 -5.90 17.95 -9.39
N ALA A 247 -5.12 18.83 -8.76
CA ALA A 247 -4.98 20.25 -9.11
C ALA A 247 -3.70 20.52 -9.94
N ASN A 248 -2.89 19.46 -10.10
CA ASN A 248 -1.89 19.17 -11.09
C ASN A 248 -0.46 19.59 -10.70
N GLY A 249 -0.28 20.07 -9.46
CA GLY A 249 1.00 20.30 -8.76
C GLY A 249 1.90 19.06 -8.57
N ILE A 250 3.21 19.27 -8.23
CA ILE A 250 4.35 18.30 -8.16
C ILE A 250 5.67 18.94 -7.61
N VAL A 251 6.48 18.26 -6.77
CA VAL A 251 7.82 18.60 -6.12
C VAL A 251 8.87 17.54 -6.36
N LEU A 252 10.16 17.84 -6.02
CA LEU A 252 11.45 17.11 -6.20
C LEU A 252 12.49 17.37 -5.14
N ALA A 253 13.63 16.68 -5.24
CA ALA A 253 14.16 15.93 -4.12
C ALA A 253 15.64 15.95 -3.69
N GLY A 254 16.43 16.95 -4.06
CA GLY A 254 17.85 16.67 -4.39
C GLY A 254 19.09 16.63 -3.45
N VAL A 255 19.97 17.66 -3.53
CA VAL A 255 21.04 18.25 -2.63
C VAL A 255 21.62 19.53 -3.31
N SER A 256 22.39 20.48 -2.69
CA SER A 256 23.07 21.83 -3.10
C SER A 256 24.41 22.35 -2.43
N ASN A 257 25.62 21.77 -2.59
CA ASN A 257 26.95 22.06 -1.90
C ASN A 257 27.76 21.11 -0.85
N THR A 258 27.43 20.80 0.46
CA THR A 258 27.38 19.62 1.44
C THR A 258 25.98 18.92 2.01
N GLN A 259 24.68 19.48 2.22
CA GLN A 259 23.16 19.25 2.68
C GLN A 259 21.66 19.34 1.99
N PRO A 260 20.44 19.13 2.70
CA PRO A 260 18.95 18.88 2.30
C PRO A 260 17.67 19.64 1.83
N ALA A 261 16.66 19.07 1.09
CA ALA A 261 15.35 19.61 0.51
C ALA A 261 14.48 18.66 -0.41
N LEU A 262 13.95 19.00 -1.62
CA LEU A 262 12.73 19.83 -1.91
C LEU A 262 12.67 20.81 -3.10
N ALA A 263 11.46 20.97 -3.67
CA ALA A 263 10.75 22.24 -4.01
C ALA A 263 9.28 22.17 -4.47
N ARG A 264 8.37 23.16 -4.16
CA ARG A 264 6.93 23.19 -4.62
C ARG A 264 6.28 24.24 -5.81
N TYR A 265 6.44 24.36 -8.15
CA TYR A 265 5.81 24.66 -9.49
C TYR A 265 4.28 24.45 -9.81
N HIS A 266 3.64 25.29 -10.63
CA HIS A 266 2.20 25.13 -10.93
C HIS A 266 1.80 24.01 -11.90
N ALA A 267 0.49 23.80 -12.10
CA ALA A 267 -0.08 22.99 -13.18
C ALA A 267 0.32 23.55 -14.56
N ASP A 268 0.03 24.84 -14.76
CA ASP A 268 0.79 25.66 -15.68
C ASP A 268 2.15 26.00 -15.06
N GLY A 269 2.88 24.96 -14.61
CA GLY A 269 4.29 24.88 -14.23
C GLY A 269 5.00 26.19 -14.40
N SER A 270 4.83 26.97 -13.36
CA SER A 270 5.53 28.21 -13.23
C SER A 270 5.98 28.43 -11.75
N LEU A 271 6.96 29.35 -11.42
CA LEU A 271 7.36 30.00 -10.13
C LEU A 271 7.22 31.58 -9.92
N ASP A 272 6.41 32.06 -8.95
CA ASP A 272 6.19 33.45 -8.40
C ASP A 272 6.14 33.45 -6.84
N THR A 273 5.03 33.71 -6.12
CA THR A 273 5.09 34.12 -4.68
C THR A 273 3.94 33.68 -3.71
N GLY A 274 3.48 32.41 -3.68
CA GLY A 274 2.50 31.95 -2.65
C GLY A 274 3.12 31.53 -1.32
N PHE A 275 4.44 31.51 -1.30
CA PHE A 275 5.17 30.37 -0.77
C PHE A 275 6.66 30.37 -1.27
N ASP A 276 7.58 29.63 -0.61
CA ASP A 276 8.57 30.19 0.38
C ASP A 276 8.76 31.70 0.50
N GLY A 277 7.77 32.49 0.13
CA GLY A 277 8.01 33.78 -0.52
C GLY A 277 8.67 33.65 -1.90
N ASP A 278 9.75 32.87 -2.03
CA ASP A 278 10.48 32.60 -3.28
C ASP A 278 10.48 31.11 -3.65
N GLY A 279 9.60 30.33 -3.04
CA GLY A 279 9.58 28.89 -3.15
C GLY A 279 10.79 28.20 -2.55
N LEU A 280 11.91 28.83 -2.20
CA LEU A 280 13.13 28.16 -1.75
C LEU A 280 13.19 27.90 -0.23
N LEU A 281 12.52 26.84 0.23
CA LEU A 281 12.68 26.32 1.60
C LEU A 281 14.17 26.10 1.97
N THR A 282 14.52 26.10 3.28
CA THR A 282 15.76 25.74 4.04
C THR A 282 15.45 25.51 5.55
N THR A 283 16.12 24.61 6.33
CA THR A 283 15.76 24.31 7.76
C THR A 283 16.83 23.51 8.59
N ALA A 284 16.55 22.35 9.27
CA ALA A 284 17.56 21.55 10.04
C ALA A 284 17.25 20.07 10.49
N ILE A 285 17.94 19.03 9.95
CA ILE A 285 17.88 17.54 10.16
C ILE A 285 19.32 17.02 10.10
N GLY A 286 19.71 16.04 10.93
CA GLY A 286 21.08 15.52 10.93
C GLY A 286 22.23 16.52 11.09
N LEU A 287 23.38 16.15 10.51
CA LEU A 287 24.57 16.97 10.19
C LEU A 287 25.54 16.29 9.17
N SER A 288 25.01 15.52 8.22
CA SER A 288 25.50 15.27 6.85
C SER A 288 24.23 14.78 6.07
N GLY A 289 24.16 13.76 5.15
CA GLY A 289 23.12 13.18 4.16
C GLY A 289 22.03 13.91 3.23
N GLY A 290 21.41 13.26 2.19
CA GLY A 290 20.29 13.78 1.34
C GLY A 290 19.05 13.00 0.72
N TYR A 291 18.02 13.57 0.06
CA TYR A 291 16.60 13.07 0.01
C TYR A 291 15.88 12.56 -1.28
N GLU A 292 16.40 11.57 -1.95
CA GLU A 292 15.81 10.22 -2.02
C GLU A 292 14.30 9.88 -2.28
N SER A 293 13.27 10.74 -2.44
CA SER A 293 11.80 10.39 -2.63
C SER A 293 10.70 11.36 -2.26
N VAL A 294 9.38 11.01 -2.39
CA VAL A 294 8.10 11.73 -2.09
C VAL A 294 6.84 11.01 -2.60
N ALA A 295 5.70 10.85 -1.92
CA ALA A 295 4.33 10.51 -2.38
C ALA A 295 3.42 10.43 -1.19
N ILE A 296 2.13 10.62 -1.41
CA ILE A 296 1.35 11.62 -0.70
C ILE A 296 -0.14 11.25 -0.70
N ASP A 297 -0.91 11.73 0.27
CA ASP A 297 -2.29 11.33 0.54
C ASP A 297 -3.41 11.88 -0.39
N ALA A 298 -4.37 12.64 0.17
CA ALA A 298 -5.45 13.33 -0.53
C ALA A 298 -6.05 14.57 0.21
N ASP A 299 -5.57 14.93 1.41
CA ASP A 299 -5.90 16.21 2.07
C ASP A 299 -5.06 17.37 1.50
N GLY A 300 -4.31 17.08 0.44
CA GLY A 300 -3.09 17.75 0.06
C GLY A 300 -2.05 17.64 1.16
N ASN A 301 -1.96 16.45 1.76
CA ASN A 301 -1.05 16.11 2.85
C ASN A 301 -0.07 14.96 2.45
N VAL A 302 1.17 14.93 2.96
CA VAL A 302 2.38 14.70 2.11
C VAL A 302 3.60 14.11 2.95
N VAL A 303 4.09 12.82 2.85
CA VAL A 303 5.20 12.12 3.65
C VAL A 303 6.24 11.14 2.94
N ALA A 304 7.49 10.96 3.41
CA ALA A 304 8.61 10.33 2.63
C ALA A 304 9.81 9.73 3.46
N ALA A 305 11.03 9.36 2.97
CA ALA A 305 12.26 8.87 3.71
C ALA A 305 13.72 8.79 3.06
N GLY A 306 14.88 9.07 3.75
CA GLY A 306 16.29 8.68 3.33
C GLY A 306 17.46 8.22 4.22
N THR A 307 18.55 8.93 4.58
CA THR A 307 19.70 8.53 5.49
C THR A 307 20.42 9.68 6.46
N SER A 308 19.98 10.14 7.69
CA SER A 308 20.18 11.28 8.75
C SER A 308 21.19 11.62 9.99
N VAL A 309 22.24 10.96 10.53
CA VAL A 309 22.47 10.63 12.01
C VAL A 309 21.87 11.52 13.07
N ILE A 310 21.63 10.88 14.20
CA ILE A 310 21.60 11.40 15.53
C ILE A 310 23.06 11.42 16.01
N LEU A 311 23.57 10.78 17.05
CA LEU A 311 25.02 10.85 17.32
C LEU A 311 25.47 9.85 18.37
N GLY A 312 26.54 9.11 18.07
CA GLY A 312 26.93 7.93 18.86
C GLY A 312 26.03 6.71 18.58
N THR A 313 25.32 6.80 17.46
CA THR A 313 24.32 5.87 16.99
C THR A 313 24.83 5.30 15.64
N GLY A 314 24.72 6.06 14.55
CA GLY A 314 24.84 5.50 13.19
C GLY A 314 23.70 5.91 12.22
N ASN A 315 23.78 5.38 10.99
CA ASN A 315 22.93 5.78 9.86
C ASN A 315 21.37 5.71 9.97
N ASP A 316 20.72 5.67 11.15
CA ASP A 316 19.29 5.55 11.57
C ASP A 316 18.05 5.62 10.55
N PHE A 317 16.80 5.90 10.95
CA PHE A 317 15.62 5.39 10.22
C PHE A 317 14.31 6.20 10.12
N ALA A 318 13.98 6.86 9.00
CA ALA A 318 13.16 8.09 9.08
C ALA A 318 12.53 8.98 7.97
N ILE A 319 11.44 9.58 8.38
CA ILE A 319 10.31 9.84 7.51
C ILE A 319 9.54 11.14 8.02
N ALA A 320 8.68 11.87 7.29
CA ALA A 320 8.45 13.33 7.59
C ALA A 320 7.36 14.17 6.81
N ARG A 321 7.32 15.53 6.90
CA ARG A 321 6.11 16.18 7.49
C ARG A 321 5.69 17.73 7.37
N TYR A 322 5.54 18.56 6.30
CA TYR A 322 5.11 20.04 6.40
C TYR A 322 3.87 20.81 5.70
N LEU A 323 2.57 20.63 6.06
CA LEU A 323 1.31 21.32 5.57
C LEU A 323 1.04 21.46 4.04
N PRO A 324 -0.11 22.04 3.60
CA PRO A 324 -0.09 22.96 2.49
C PRO A 324 0.96 24.03 2.76
N ASP A 325 0.72 25.01 3.63
CA ASP A 325 1.61 26.16 3.69
C ASP A 325 3.02 25.96 4.34
N GLY A 326 3.54 24.74 4.45
CA GLY A 326 4.99 24.58 4.39
C GLY A 326 5.75 24.77 5.69
N SER A 327 5.15 24.63 6.86
CA SER A 327 5.96 24.07 7.94
C SER A 327 5.20 22.98 8.67
N LEU A 328 5.85 22.42 9.66
CA LEU A 328 5.49 21.17 10.28
C LEU A 328 4.44 21.44 11.47
N ASP A 329 3.38 20.57 11.70
CA ASP A 329 2.17 20.33 12.56
C ASP A 329 2.60 19.74 13.90
N PRO A 330 2.55 20.54 14.96
CA PRO A 330 3.30 20.25 16.18
C PRO A 330 3.22 18.86 16.82
N ALA A 331 2.18 18.04 16.66
CA ALA A 331 2.14 16.76 17.36
C ALA A 331 2.94 15.61 16.68
N TYR A 332 3.64 15.83 15.55
CA TYR A 332 4.42 14.76 14.89
C TYR A 332 5.67 14.33 15.66
N ASP A 333 5.67 13.15 16.27
CA ASP A 333 6.56 12.81 17.42
C ASP A 333 6.68 13.93 18.49
N GLY A 334 5.78 14.91 18.45
CA GLY A 334 5.82 16.15 19.22
C GLY A 334 6.66 17.31 18.67
N ASP A 335 7.50 17.13 17.65
CA ASP A 335 8.46 18.15 17.17
C ASP A 335 8.65 18.19 15.65
N GLY A 336 7.96 17.31 14.95
CA GLY A 336 8.26 17.03 13.57
C GLY A 336 9.68 16.58 13.37
N ILE A 337 10.15 15.67 14.19
CA ILE A 337 11.37 14.89 14.12
C ILE A 337 10.96 13.58 14.78
N ALA A 338 10.41 12.66 13.99
CA ALA A 338 10.18 11.34 14.55
C ALA A 338 11.50 10.63 14.83
N THR A 339 11.53 9.41 15.34
CA THR A 339 12.81 8.72 15.43
C THR A 339 12.61 7.17 15.44
N VAL A 340 12.99 6.35 14.45
CA VAL A 340 12.85 4.87 14.53
C VAL A 340 14.10 4.12 14.03
N ALA A 341 14.21 2.77 14.15
CA ALA A 341 15.32 1.92 13.64
C ALA A 341 15.10 0.39 13.88
N VAL A 342 16.10 -0.46 13.56
CA VAL A 342 16.05 -1.92 13.34
C VAL A 342 17.24 -2.77 13.90
N GLY A 343 18.35 -2.24 14.40
CA GLY A 343 19.65 -2.90 14.62
C GLY A 343 20.04 -3.80 15.85
N SER A 344 21.37 -3.97 16.15
CA SER A 344 22.07 -4.22 17.47
C SER A 344 23.63 -3.94 17.61
N GLY A 345 24.17 -2.70 17.56
CA GLY A 345 25.57 -2.20 17.48
C GLY A 345 25.71 -0.71 16.98
N THR A 346 26.43 -0.37 15.90
CA THR A 346 26.70 1.04 15.41
C THR A 346 27.32 1.21 13.95
N ALA A 347 27.03 0.45 12.87
CA ALA A 347 28.07 0.20 11.79
C ALA A 347 28.39 1.14 10.54
N HIS A 348 27.83 1.01 9.29
CA HIS A 348 28.21 1.82 8.06
C HIS A 348 27.46 1.48 6.72
N ASP A 349 26.99 2.48 5.90
CA ASP A 349 26.68 2.47 4.41
C ASP A 349 25.19 2.73 3.92
N LEU A 350 25.00 3.28 2.68
CA LEU A 350 23.81 3.99 2.06
C LEU A 350 22.73 3.13 1.30
N LEU A 351 21.49 3.58 0.95
CA LEU A 351 20.35 2.68 0.57
C LEU A 351 19.69 2.51 -0.85
N VAL A 352 18.49 3.08 -1.17
CA VAL A 352 17.52 2.77 -2.28
C VAL A 352 15.86 2.89 -2.25
N ALA A 353 14.89 2.85 -1.28
CA ALA A 353 13.38 2.56 -1.57
C ALA A 353 12.13 3.46 -1.10
N MET A 354 10.81 3.26 -1.53
CA MET A 354 9.32 3.61 -1.14
C MET A 354 8.33 3.87 -2.34
N GLU A 355 6.98 4.03 -2.58
CA GLU A 355 5.51 4.11 -2.26
C GLU A 355 4.81 4.56 -1.00
N LEU A 356 3.75 5.36 -1.24
CA LEU A 356 2.50 5.87 -0.65
C LEU A 356 1.21 4.98 -0.70
N GLU A 357 0.49 4.75 0.39
CA GLU A 357 -0.93 4.31 0.37
C GLU A 357 -1.64 5.59 0.61
N SER A 358 -2.19 6.19 -0.43
CA SER A 358 -2.87 7.44 -0.27
C SER A 358 -4.19 7.26 0.43
N SER A 359 -4.64 6.05 0.82
CA SER A 359 -6.04 5.76 1.16
C SER A 359 -6.47 5.46 2.60
N THR A 360 -5.63 4.96 3.53
CA THR A 360 -6.15 4.36 4.79
C THR A 360 -5.52 4.74 6.14
N GLY A 361 -4.22 5.06 6.21
CA GLY A 361 -3.52 5.48 7.43
C GLY A 361 -2.41 6.52 7.14
N ALA A 362 -1.17 6.22 6.74
CA ALA A 362 -0.43 4.95 6.70
C ALA A 362 0.90 5.06 5.90
N ALA A 363 2.13 4.74 6.41
CA ALA A 363 3.34 4.36 5.61
C ALA A 363 3.90 2.89 5.59
N THR A 364 5.05 2.58 4.91
CA THR A 364 5.84 1.31 4.88
C THR A 364 7.26 1.48 4.29
N LEU A 365 8.33 1.05 5.01
CA LEU A 365 9.79 1.12 4.61
C LEU A 365 10.57 -0.12 4.02
N ALA A 366 11.87 -0.01 3.65
CA ALA A 366 12.70 -1.12 3.16
C ALA A 366 14.25 -0.91 3.23
N GLY A 367 15.19 -1.73 3.83
CA GLY A 367 16.71 -1.71 3.62
C GLY A 367 17.77 -2.68 4.37
N ARG A 368 18.96 -2.35 5.03
CA ARG A 368 20.02 -3.03 5.94
C ARG A 368 20.41 -2.21 7.18
N THR A 369 20.95 -2.62 8.35
CA THR A 369 21.34 -3.90 8.98
C THR A 369 22.76 -3.99 9.58
N LEU A 370 22.78 -4.29 10.88
CA LEU A 370 23.69 -4.86 11.84
C LEU A 370 22.88 -5.76 13.02
N THR A 371 22.93 -7.12 13.28
CA THR A 371 23.06 -7.96 14.57
C THR A 371 24.12 -9.19 14.66
N GLY A 372 25.45 -9.06 14.52
CA GLY A 372 26.52 -10.12 14.58
C GLY A 372 27.76 -10.00 13.61
N THR A 373 27.82 -10.59 12.38
CA THR A 373 28.87 -10.37 11.32
C THR A 373 28.63 -11.02 9.95
N LEU A 374 28.13 -12.26 9.91
CA LEU A 374 27.76 -12.98 8.66
C LEU A 374 26.29 -12.70 8.33
N TYR A 375 25.98 -11.42 8.49
CA TYR A 375 24.78 -10.60 8.39
C TYR A 375 23.35 -11.26 8.71
N GLU A 376 22.17 -10.57 8.83
CA GLU A 376 20.80 -11.06 9.32
C GLU A 376 19.62 -10.10 8.89
N PHE A 377 18.45 -10.45 8.27
CA PHE A 377 17.47 -9.66 7.38
C PHE A 377 16.04 -9.20 7.92
N ALA A 378 15.39 -8.01 7.70
CA ALA A 378 14.02 -7.70 8.28
C ALA A 378 13.28 -6.33 8.02
N THR A 379 12.05 -6.33 7.52
CA THR A 379 11.01 -5.25 7.44
C THR A 379 10.41 -4.79 8.82
N VAL A 380 10.05 -3.49 9.11
CA VAL A 380 9.96 -2.87 10.50
C VAL A 380 8.83 -1.83 10.91
N ARG A 381 7.55 -1.94 10.54
CA ARG A 381 6.63 -0.77 10.44
C ARG A 381 6.16 -0.04 11.74
N LEU A 382 5.57 1.17 11.59
CA LEU A 382 5.06 2.01 12.71
C LEU A 382 3.54 1.97 12.95
N THR A 383 2.74 2.94 12.49
CA THR A 383 1.26 2.95 12.36
C THR A 383 0.76 4.22 11.64
N SER A 384 -0.54 4.42 11.40
CA SER A 384 -1.24 5.39 10.57
C SER A 384 -0.48 6.68 10.52
N ASN A 385 -0.13 7.24 11.69
CA ASN A 385 0.81 8.31 11.91
C ASN A 385 2.22 7.81 12.46
N GLY A 386 2.31 6.66 13.18
CA GLY A 386 3.49 5.82 13.63
C GLY A 386 4.29 6.04 14.94
N SER A 387 4.45 5.11 15.95
CA SER A 387 5.37 5.18 17.16
C SER A 387 6.30 3.97 17.55
N LEU A 388 6.13 3.26 18.70
CA LEU A 388 6.96 2.19 19.39
C LEU A 388 6.18 0.90 19.91
N ASP A 389 6.52 -0.36 19.48
CA ASP A 389 5.54 -1.43 19.11
C ASP A 389 5.17 -2.67 19.98
N ALA A 390 4.13 -3.37 19.49
CA ALA A 390 3.84 -4.81 19.57
C ALA A 390 3.21 -5.45 18.27
N THR A 391 2.85 -4.75 17.16
CA THR A 391 1.97 -5.33 16.08
C THR A 391 2.06 -4.89 14.55
N PHE A 392 3.21 -4.61 13.91
CA PHE A 392 3.53 -5.13 12.54
C PHE A 392 4.51 -6.30 12.72
N ALA A 393 4.40 -7.36 11.93
CA ALA A 393 5.10 -8.65 12.10
C ALA A 393 5.28 -9.18 13.55
N SER A 394 6.34 -8.81 14.27
CA SER A 394 6.42 -9.16 15.70
C SER A 394 6.71 -7.95 16.55
N GLY A 395 6.00 -6.86 16.28
CA GLY A 395 5.97 -5.71 17.16
C GLY A 395 7.34 -5.14 17.46
N GLY A 396 8.26 -5.46 16.58
CA GLY A 396 9.66 -5.63 16.91
C GLY A 396 10.46 -6.71 16.16
N ILE A 397 9.92 -7.87 15.74
CA ILE A 397 10.62 -9.20 15.56
C ILE A 397 10.24 -10.01 14.26
N ALA A 398 11.05 -11.01 13.80
CA ALA A 398 10.73 -12.21 12.92
C ALA A 398 11.97 -12.80 12.13
N ARG A 399 12.57 -11.98 11.25
CA ARG A 399 13.80 -12.06 10.40
C ARG A 399 13.79 -12.95 9.13
N THR A 400 14.34 -12.42 8.01
CA THR A 400 14.11 -12.87 6.62
C THR A 400 15.28 -13.51 5.83
N SER A 401 16.44 -13.77 6.41
CA SER A 401 17.63 -14.10 5.60
C SER A 401 17.56 -15.38 4.76
N ILE A 402 18.47 -15.44 3.79
CA ILE A 402 18.55 -16.42 2.69
C ILE A 402 19.98 -16.93 2.51
N GLY A 403 20.93 -16.00 2.48
CA GLY A 403 22.29 -16.16 2.02
C GLY A 403 23.26 -16.59 3.13
N PRO A 404 24.25 -17.44 2.82
CA PRO A 404 25.29 -17.84 3.78
C PRO A 404 26.39 -16.79 4.05
N ALA A 405 26.46 -15.67 3.31
CA ALA A 405 27.56 -14.72 3.41
C ALA A 405 27.14 -13.36 4.02
N ASN A 406 27.85 -12.30 3.65
CA ASN A 406 27.35 -10.93 3.70
C ASN A 406 25.93 -10.89 3.11
N ASP A 407 25.01 -10.01 3.49
CA ASP A 407 23.93 -9.63 2.56
C ASP A 407 23.67 -8.12 2.43
N PHE A 408 23.08 -7.64 1.34
CA PHE A 408 22.78 -6.24 0.97
C PHE A 408 21.56 -6.26 -0.02
N PRO A 409 20.32 -5.78 0.18
CA PRO A 409 19.27 -5.42 -0.82
C PRO A 409 19.05 -4.15 -1.68
N THR A 410 18.07 -4.21 -2.61
CA THR A 410 17.65 -3.29 -3.69
C THR A 410 16.22 -3.50 -4.38
N ASP A 411 15.01 -3.35 -3.76
CA ASP A 411 13.78 -2.67 -4.33
C ASP A 411 12.54 -2.18 -3.45
N MET A 412 11.27 -1.97 -3.94
CA MET A 412 9.87 -2.12 -3.31
C MET A 412 8.59 -1.77 -4.24
N ALA A 413 7.33 -2.35 -4.48
CA ALA A 413 6.04 -1.86 -5.26
C ALA A 413 4.63 -2.03 -4.58
N VAL A 414 3.44 -2.18 -5.18
CA VAL A 414 2.24 -2.87 -4.59
C VAL A 414 0.98 -3.19 -5.50
N ASP A 415 0.59 -4.42 -5.90
CA ASP A 415 -0.71 -4.85 -6.60
C ASP A 415 -2.14 -4.28 -6.40
N SER A 416 -3.16 -5.08 -6.04
CA SER A 416 -4.49 -4.63 -5.56
C SER A 416 -5.20 -5.54 -4.53
N ARG A 417 -4.53 -6.59 -4.01
CA ARG A 417 -4.84 -7.38 -2.80
C ARG A 417 -3.73 -7.38 -1.71
N GLY A 418 -3.00 -6.29 -1.51
CA GLY A 418 -2.12 -6.09 -0.36
C GLY A 418 -0.70 -6.62 -0.27
N ARG A 419 -0.05 -7.01 -1.35
CA ARG A 419 1.23 -7.74 -1.50
C ARG A 419 2.53 -6.97 -1.37
N ILE A 420 3.54 -7.50 -0.65
CA ILE A 420 4.92 -6.98 -0.61
C ILE A 420 5.88 -7.80 -1.49
N VAL A 421 6.79 -7.19 -2.21
CA VAL A 421 7.65 -7.78 -3.23
C VAL A 421 9.07 -7.13 -3.37
N VAL A 422 10.07 -7.72 -2.63
CA VAL A 422 11.60 -7.85 -2.50
C VAL A 422 12.40 -8.35 -3.75
N GLY A 423 13.32 -7.59 -4.43
CA GLY A 423 14.40 -8.10 -5.34
C GLY A 423 15.79 -7.44 -5.54
N GLY A 424 16.84 -8.15 -6.03
CA GLY A 424 18.27 -7.66 -6.07
C GLY A 424 19.56 -8.61 -6.18
N PHE A 425 20.80 -8.08 -6.36
CA PHE A 425 22.28 -8.49 -6.44
C PHE A 425 22.81 -9.49 -5.38
N SER A 426 24.17 -9.83 -5.23
CA SER A 426 25.03 -10.62 -4.18
C SER A 426 25.99 -11.96 -4.33
N ASN A 427 26.64 -12.72 -3.38
CA ASN A 427 27.61 -13.91 -3.60
C ASN A 427 27.42 -15.41 -2.99
N PHE A 428 26.79 -16.50 -3.56
CA PHE A 428 26.75 -17.87 -2.87
C PHE A 428 28.17 -18.43 -2.73
N GLY A 429 29.03 -18.06 -3.66
CA GLY A 429 30.30 -18.74 -3.94
C GLY A 429 30.32 -19.42 -5.31
N SER A 430 29.24 -19.37 -6.10
CA SER A 430 29.18 -19.76 -7.52
C SER A 430 29.92 -18.80 -8.44
N GLY A 431 30.16 -17.57 -7.97
CA GLY A 431 29.22 -16.55 -8.42
C GLY A 431 28.25 -16.26 -7.29
N ASP A 432 27.07 -15.85 -7.67
CA ASP A 432 26.47 -14.70 -7.07
C ASP A 432 24.98 -14.90 -7.51
N ASP A 433 24.01 -15.51 -6.70
CA ASP A 433 22.49 -15.90 -6.54
C ASP A 433 21.17 -14.97 -5.96
N PHE A 434 20.38 -14.11 -6.76
CA PHE A 434 19.33 -12.95 -7.06
C PHE A 434 17.80 -12.75 -6.77
N VAL A 435 17.24 -11.58 -6.33
CA VAL A 435 16.24 -11.44 -5.21
C VAL A 435 14.64 -11.22 -5.55
N LEU A 436 13.59 -11.79 -4.82
CA LEU A 436 12.06 -12.21 -4.88
C LEU A 436 11.45 -13.60 -4.36
N VAL A 437 11.27 -13.71 -3.03
CA VAL A 437 10.41 -14.50 -2.11
C VAL A 437 8.93 -14.10 -2.31
N ARG A 438 8.04 -13.99 -1.28
CA ARG A 438 6.58 -13.67 -1.27
C ARG A 438 5.89 -14.10 0.06
N TYR A 439 5.69 -13.17 0.98
CA TYR A 439 5.01 -13.36 2.26
C TYR A 439 3.50 -13.37 2.10
N ASP A 440 2.77 -12.85 3.07
CA ASP A 440 1.33 -12.84 3.18
C ASP A 440 0.79 -11.51 3.67
N ALA A 441 -0.53 -11.28 3.66
CA ALA A 441 -1.15 -9.97 3.84
C ALA A 441 -0.49 -9.16 4.95
N ASN A 442 0.04 -9.83 5.98
CA ASN A 442 0.49 -9.33 7.28
C ASN A 442 1.94 -9.87 7.70
N GLY A 443 2.59 -10.80 6.98
CA GLY A 443 4.05 -11.12 6.85
C GLY A 443 4.81 -12.17 7.72
N ILE A 444 5.23 -13.35 7.17
CA ILE A 444 6.01 -14.43 7.88
C ILE A 444 7.04 -15.36 7.08
N LEU A 445 6.71 -16.67 6.76
CA LEU A 445 7.29 -17.82 5.89
C LEU A 445 6.63 -18.69 4.59
N ASP A 446 5.55 -18.68 3.65
CA ASP A 446 4.01 -18.30 3.25
C ASP A 446 3.58 -19.19 2.17
N SER A 447 2.31 -19.66 1.82
CA SER A 447 1.40 -20.85 2.11
C SER A 447 1.09 -22.07 1.11
N THR A 448 1.33 -22.04 -0.23
CA THR A 448 1.69 -23.13 -1.24
C THR A 448 2.61 -22.78 -2.53
N PHE A 449 3.91 -22.37 -2.44
CA PHE A 449 4.95 -21.95 -3.45
C PHE A 449 6.35 -22.20 -2.88
N ASP A 450 7.13 -23.00 -3.60
CA ASP A 450 8.41 -23.67 -3.23
C ASP A 450 8.60 -24.38 -1.88
N GLY A 451 8.15 -23.84 -0.74
CA GLY A 451 8.06 -24.64 0.50
C GLY A 451 8.48 -23.99 1.81
N ASP A 452 9.61 -23.30 1.86
CA ASP A 452 10.01 -22.41 2.98
C ASP A 452 9.73 -20.95 2.65
N GLY A 453 9.09 -20.80 1.51
CA GLY A 453 9.23 -19.66 0.72
C GLY A 453 10.67 -19.29 0.51
N ILE A 454 11.50 -20.13 -0.14
CA ILE A 454 12.85 -19.79 -0.60
C ILE A 454 13.33 -20.53 -1.95
N VAL A 455 12.63 -20.42 -3.13
CA VAL A 455 13.00 -20.80 -4.59
C VAL A 455 14.35 -20.37 -5.25
N THR A 456 15.48 -20.72 -4.67
CA THR A 456 16.77 -20.78 -5.41
C THR A 456 16.69 -21.24 -6.88
N THR A 457 17.54 -20.71 -7.76
CA THR A 457 18.22 -21.40 -8.90
C THR A 457 18.92 -20.39 -9.83
N ASN A 458 20.04 -19.84 -9.36
CA ASN A 458 21.38 -20.07 -9.88
C ASN A 458 21.41 -20.73 -11.26
N ILE A 459 22.15 -20.10 -12.16
CA ILE A 459 21.83 -20.15 -13.57
C ILE A 459 23.11 -19.95 -14.40
N GLY A 460 23.88 -18.89 -14.22
CA GLY A 460 25.25 -18.86 -14.73
C GLY A 460 26.21 -19.62 -13.80
N SER A 461 27.40 -19.07 -13.65
CA SER A 461 28.42 -19.47 -12.67
C SER A 461 29.21 -18.21 -12.28
N SER A 462 28.49 -17.21 -11.77
CA SER A 462 28.81 -15.82 -12.10
C SER A 462 27.97 -14.79 -11.36
N ASN A 463 28.16 -13.51 -11.65
CA ASN A 463 27.44 -12.42 -10.98
C ASN A 463 26.25 -11.94 -11.77
N GLU A 464 25.21 -12.73 -11.97
CA GLU A 464 24.01 -12.14 -12.54
C GLU A 464 23.34 -11.37 -11.42
N ARG A 465 23.48 -10.06 -11.22
CA ARG A 465 22.90 -9.31 -10.11
C ARG A 465 21.57 -8.64 -10.37
N SER A 466 21.17 -7.79 -9.41
CA SER A 466 19.81 -7.31 -9.28
C SER A 466 19.84 -5.97 -8.45
N TYR A 467 19.12 -4.93 -8.85
CA TYR A 467 18.71 -3.72 -8.10
C TYR A 467 17.26 -2.92 -8.02
N ALA A 468 15.91 -2.96 -8.38
CA ALA A 468 14.52 -3.38 -8.97
C ALA A 468 13.41 -4.46 -8.60
N VAL A 469 12.12 -4.07 -8.72
CA VAL A 469 10.91 -4.87 -9.12
C VAL A 469 9.74 -4.03 -9.86
N SER A 470 8.40 -4.29 -9.82
CA SER A 470 7.18 -3.46 -10.10
C SER A 470 5.81 -4.17 -9.94
N VAL A 471 4.65 -3.65 -10.41
CA VAL A 471 3.22 -4.07 -10.25
C VAL A 471 2.13 -3.92 -11.40
N GLN A 472 1.53 -5.03 -11.88
CA GLN A 472 0.81 -5.43 -13.15
C GLN A 472 -0.79 -5.16 -13.25
N SER A 473 -1.60 -5.72 -14.23
CA SER A 473 -3.14 -5.93 -14.25
C SER A 473 -3.97 -7.28 -13.80
N ASP A 474 -4.06 -8.49 -14.47
CA ASP A 474 -4.47 -9.88 -13.99
C ASP A 474 -3.43 -10.92 -13.29
N GLY A 475 -2.27 -11.38 -13.87
CA GLY A 475 -0.94 -11.50 -13.13
C GLY A 475 0.51 -11.39 -13.78
N LYS A 476 1.66 -12.04 -13.47
CA LYS A 476 2.14 -13.13 -12.58
C LYS A 476 3.80 -13.44 -12.74
N LEU A 477 5.04 -13.22 -12.05
CA LEU A 477 6.00 -12.15 -11.26
C LEU A 477 7.23 -11.58 -12.24
N VAL A 478 7.58 -10.23 -12.34
CA VAL A 478 8.67 -9.49 -13.15
C VAL A 478 10.27 -9.41 -13.00
N THR A 479 11.12 -10.20 -12.33
CA THR A 479 12.56 -9.75 -12.07
C THR A 479 13.74 -9.87 -13.09
N ALA A 480 14.78 -8.97 -13.10
CA ALA A 480 15.85 -8.96 -14.14
C ALA A 480 17.26 -8.32 -13.90
N GLY A 481 18.06 -8.08 -14.94
CA GLY A 481 19.47 -7.73 -14.79
C GLY A 481 20.31 -7.56 -16.09
N PHE A 482 21.62 -7.22 -16.04
CA PHE A 482 22.66 -7.38 -17.12
C PHE A 482 23.66 -8.59 -17.17
N ALA A 483 23.43 -9.68 -17.93
CA ALA A 483 23.91 -10.98 -17.40
C ALA A 483 25.23 -11.45 -17.95
N TYR A 484 25.86 -12.34 -17.21
CA TYR A 484 27.26 -12.66 -17.40
C TYR A 484 27.37 -13.39 -18.82
N THR A 485 28.35 -13.12 -19.74
CA THR A 485 28.43 -13.57 -21.17
C THR A 485 29.52 -14.60 -21.53
N GLY A 486 30.09 -15.31 -20.56
CA GLY A 486 31.07 -16.38 -20.83
C GLY A 486 32.34 -16.00 -21.65
N SER A 487 32.76 -14.72 -21.64
CA SER A 487 33.78 -14.07 -22.50
C SER A 487 33.39 -13.98 -23.98
N THR A 488 33.22 -12.75 -24.47
CA THR A 488 32.93 -12.45 -25.88
C THR A 488 34.00 -12.98 -26.83
N SER A 489 33.62 -13.16 -28.10
CA SER A 489 34.53 -13.62 -29.17
C SER A 489 35.67 -12.64 -29.52
N GLN A 490 35.66 -11.42 -28.96
CA GLN A 490 36.74 -10.43 -29.04
C GLN A 490 37.74 -10.53 -27.85
N GLY A 491 37.44 -11.32 -26.82
CA GLY A 491 38.32 -11.53 -25.67
C GLY A 491 38.12 -10.59 -24.48
N GLY A 492 36.91 -10.00 -24.35
CA GLY A 492 36.49 -9.24 -23.17
C GLY A 492 35.20 -9.80 -22.54
N SER A 493 35.04 -9.60 -21.24
CA SER A 493 33.74 -9.57 -20.57
C SER A 493 32.97 -8.33 -21.05
N GLY A 494 31.87 -8.50 -21.80
CA GLY A 494 30.96 -7.41 -22.18
C GLY A 494 30.00 -7.09 -21.03
N ASN A 495 28.84 -6.47 -21.31
CA ASN A 495 27.65 -6.54 -20.46
C ASN A 495 26.38 -6.85 -21.29
N ASP A 496 25.47 -7.74 -20.85
CA ASP A 496 24.36 -8.31 -21.66
C ASP A 496 22.97 -7.98 -21.11
N LEU A 497 21.85 -8.27 -21.78
CA LEU A 497 20.50 -8.12 -21.21
C LEU A 497 20.06 -9.42 -20.44
N LEU A 498 19.31 -9.42 -19.30
CA LEU A 498 18.70 -10.66 -18.70
C LEU A 498 17.42 -10.61 -17.78
N LEU A 499 16.30 -11.31 -18.10
CA LEU A 499 14.96 -11.19 -17.43
C LEU A 499 14.19 -12.42 -17.14
N THR A 500 13.58 -12.47 -15.97
CA THR A 500 13.19 -13.74 -15.42
C THR A 500 11.98 -13.70 -14.45
N ARG A 501 10.86 -14.41 -14.85
CA ARG A 501 9.44 -14.38 -14.38
C ARG A 501 8.95 -15.57 -13.67
N GLN A 502 8.28 -15.38 -12.54
CA GLN A 502 8.00 -16.54 -11.73
C GLN A 502 6.57 -16.61 -11.18
N ASN A 503 6.23 -17.61 -10.36
CA ASN A 503 4.84 -18.12 -10.29
C ASN A 503 4.09 -17.94 -8.98
N ALA A 504 2.95 -18.61 -8.86
CA ALA A 504 2.04 -18.57 -7.71
C ALA A 504 2.51 -19.49 -6.61
N ASP A 505 3.53 -20.29 -6.94
CA ASP A 505 3.62 -21.71 -6.65
C ASP A 505 5.05 -22.29 -6.69
N GLY A 506 6.07 -21.48 -6.94
CA GLY A 506 7.48 -21.81 -7.10
C GLY A 506 8.06 -21.22 -8.38
N SER A 507 7.35 -21.40 -9.48
CA SER A 507 8.05 -21.81 -10.69
C SER A 507 8.50 -20.70 -11.65
N LEU A 508 9.44 -21.04 -12.52
CA LEU A 508 9.59 -20.45 -13.86
C LEU A 508 8.44 -20.99 -14.77
N ASP A 509 8.03 -20.28 -15.82
CA ASP A 509 6.95 -20.73 -16.75
C ASP A 509 7.58 -21.44 -17.93
N ALA A 510 6.77 -21.86 -18.87
CA ALA A 510 7.18 -22.68 -19.99
C ALA A 510 7.17 -21.95 -21.34
N THR A 511 6.63 -20.73 -21.45
CA THR A 511 6.20 -20.19 -22.76
C THR A 511 7.12 -19.18 -23.58
N PHE A 512 8.06 -18.41 -23.00
CA PHE A 512 9.04 -17.38 -23.46
C PHE A 512 10.25 -17.90 -24.24
N GLY A 513 10.96 -16.94 -24.87
CA GLY A 513 12.43 -16.88 -24.96
C GLY A 513 13.14 -18.23 -24.80
N VAL A 514 13.80 -18.47 -23.66
CA VAL A 514 14.43 -19.75 -23.29
C VAL A 514 14.37 -20.00 -21.79
N GLY A 515 13.73 -21.10 -21.36
CA GLY A 515 13.65 -21.58 -19.96
C GLY A 515 12.95 -20.63 -18.97
N GLY A 516 12.60 -19.45 -19.47
CA GLY A 516 12.49 -18.30 -18.62
C GLY A 516 13.57 -17.25 -18.80
N VAL A 517 13.85 -16.81 -20.02
CA VAL A 517 14.65 -15.60 -20.27
C VAL A 517 14.69 -15.23 -21.74
N ALA A 518 14.97 -13.97 -22.06
CA ALA A 518 15.28 -13.52 -23.41
C ALA A 518 16.39 -12.49 -23.30
N ARG A 519 17.41 -12.94 -22.56
CA ARG A 519 18.76 -12.46 -22.59
C ARG A 519 19.12 -12.02 -24.00
N ILE A 520 19.31 -10.73 -24.20
CA ILE A 520 19.69 -10.17 -25.49
C ILE A 520 21.03 -9.44 -25.38
N ASP A 521 21.89 -9.74 -26.34
CA ASP A 521 23.11 -9.01 -26.63
C ASP A 521 22.76 -7.81 -27.52
N ILE A 522 23.17 -6.59 -27.12
CA ILE A 522 23.10 -5.42 -28.00
C ILE A 522 24.50 -5.06 -28.49
N MET A 523 24.76 -5.50 -29.73
CA MET A 523 25.96 -5.20 -30.53
C MET A 523 27.30 -5.73 -29.99
N GLY A 524 27.28 -6.55 -28.94
CA GLY A 524 28.44 -7.19 -28.29
C GLY A 524 29.11 -6.33 -27.22
N GLU A 525 28.38 -5.36 -26.68
CA GLU A 525 28.94 -4.19 -25.99
C GLU A 525 28.78 -4.26 -24.46
N ASN A 526 29.14 -3.18 -23.75
CA ASN A 526 29.15 -3.15 -22.29
C ASN A 526 27.78 -2.72 -21.71
N ASN A 527 26.75 -3.54 -21.96
CA ASN A 527 25.38 -3.18 -21.72
C ASN A 527 24.73 -3.58 -20.35
N THR A 528 24.21 -2.62 -19.55
CA THR A 528 23.49 -2.63 -18.25
C THR A 528 22.05 -2.14 -18.48
N ALA A 529 21.03 -2.41 -17.67
CA ALA A 529 19.69 -1.85 -17.86
C ALA A 529 18.58 -1.79 -16.76
N ASN A 530 18.73 -0.89 -15.80
CA ASN A 530 18.03 -0.73 -14.53
C ASN A 530 16.52 -0.32 -14.33
N ALA A 531 15.60 -0.02 -15.24
CA ALA A 531 14.15 0.07 -14.89
C ALA A 531 13.12 -0.12 -16.00
N VAL A 532 11.84 -0.32 -15.63
CA VAL A 532 10.72 -1.01 -16.31
C VAL A 532 9.45 -0.21 -16.12
N VAL A 533 8.25 -0.64 -16.57
CA VAL A 533 6.96 -0.14 -16.05
C VAL A 533 5.87 -1.20 -16.07
N ALA A 534 4.71 -0.89 -16.65
CA ALA A 534 3.44 -1.37 -16.21
C ALA A 534 2.07 -1.23 -17.06
N GLN A 535 1.70 -1.89 -18.24
CA GLN A 535 0.49 -1.77 -19.19
C GLN A 535 -0.56 -2.93 -19.17
N SER A 536 -1.78 -2.57 -19.61
CA SER A 536 -3.10 -3.21 -19.61
C SER A 536 -3.30 -4.55 -20.35
N ASP A 537 -3.24 -4.50 -21.71
CA ASP A 537 -2.90 -5.93 -24.19
C ASP A 537 -1.41 -6.44 -24.81
N GLY A 538 -0.21 -6.84 -24.26
CA GLY A 538 0.49 -7.28 -22.98
C GLY A 538 1.98 -7.46 -23.03
N LYS A 539 2.66 -6.39 -22.69
CA LYS A 539 3.85 -5.92 -23.34
C LYS A 539 4.67 -5.26 -22.19
N LEU A 540 5.98 -5.40 -21.96
CA LEU A 540 6.70 -4.57 -20.95
C LEU A 540 7.97 -3.88 -21.46
N LEU A 541 8.38 -2.62 -21.22
CA LEU A 541 9.77 -2.11 -21.42
C LEU A 541 10.66 -2.14 -20.20
N VAL A 542 11.98 -2.14 -20.43
CA VAL A 542 13.08 -2.05 -19.45
C VAL A 542 14.24 -1.21 -19.96
N ALA A 543 15.25 -0.91 -19.14
CA ALA A 543 16.14 0.18 -19.46
C ALA A 543 17.39 0.39 -18.50
N GLY A 544 18.72 0.59 -18.89
CA GLY A 544 19.91 1.37 -18.36
C GLY A 544 21.46 0.99 -18.61
N VAL A 545 22.20 1.27 -19.73
CA VAL A 545 23.50 0.97 -20.52
C VAL A 545 23.38 0.09 -21.73
N THR A 546 23.53 0.65 -22.93
CA THR A 546 24.20 -0.06 -24.00
C THR A 546 25.57 0.50 -24.28
N GLY A 547 26.67 -0.27 -24.25
CA GLY A 547 27.90 0.30 -24.79
C GLY A 547 27.73 0.53 -26.30
N VAL A 548 28.33 1.57 -26.85
CA VAL A 548 28.57 1.70 -28.30
C VAL A 548 29.91 2.37 -28.46
N SER A 549 30.79 1.73 -29.25
CA SER A 549 32.12 2.27 -29.56
C SER A 549 33.02 2.51 -28.33
N GLY A 550 32.71 1.89 -27.19
CA GLY A 550 33.51 1.96 -25.96
C GLY A 550 33.28 3.18 -25.08
N GLN A 551 32.27 4.01 -25.37
CA GLN A 551 31.59 4.73 -24.29
C GLN A 551 30.54 3.76 -23.71
N GLY A 552 30.13 3.98 -22.46
CA GLY A 552 28.71 3.76 -22.22
C GLY A 552 27.99 4.54 -23.31
N ASP A 553 26.98 3.94 -23.93
CA ASP A 553 25.97 4.60 -24.72
C ASP A 553 24.63 4.42 -24.01
N PHE A 554 23.66 5.13 -24.52
CA PHE A 554 22.36 5.30 -23.95
C PHE A 554 21.43 4.33 -24.80
N LEU A 555 20.29 3.74 -24.36
CA LEU A 555 19.43 2.83 -25.20
C LEU A 555 17.86 3.01 -25.25
N LEU A 556 17.05 2.44 -26.18
CA LEU A 556 15.55 2.48 -26.21
C LEU A 556 14.63 1.26 -26.70
N ALA A 557 13.77 0.61 -25.87
CA ALA A 557 13.01 -0.65 -26.16
C ALA A 557 11.59 -0.47 -26.68
N ARG A 558 11.13 -1.42 -27.53
CA ARG A 558 10.23 -2.52 -27.08
C ARG A 558 10.42 -3.97 -27.66
N LEU A 559 9.75 -4.99 -27.09
CA LEU A 559 9.76 -6.48 -27.25
C LEU A 559 8.30 -7.05 -27.33
N LEU A 560 8.11 -8.37 -27.27
CA LEU A 560 6.91 -9.13 -27.67
C LEU A 560 6.22 -10.00 -26.61
N ALA A 561 5.08 -10.62 -26.95
CA ALA A 561 4.27 -11.50 -26.08
C ALA A 561 4.97 -12.82 -25.76
N ASP A 562 6.23 -12.89 -26.17
CA ASP A 562 7.12 -14.03 -26.20
C ASP A 562 8.58 -13.69 -25.90
N GLY A 563 8.95 -12.41 -25.86
CA GLY A 563 10.32 -12.02 -25.53
C GLY A 563 11.29 -11.79 -26.63
N SER A 564 10.84 -11.87 -27.87
CA SER A 564 11.64 -11.30 -28.93
C SER A 564 11.48 -9.77 -28.92
N LEU A 565 12.49 -9.07 -29.42
CA LEU A 565 12.36 -7.70 -29.92
C LEU A 565 11.20 -7.61 -30.89
N ASP A 566 10.28 -6.68 -30.61
CA ASP A 566 9.14 -6.45 -31.48
C ASP A 566 9.57 -5.51 -32.60
N PRO A 567 9.28 -5.87 -33.85
CA PRO A 567 9.72 -5.13 -35.02
C PRO A 567 9.09 -3.74 -35.18
N THR A 568 8.00 -3.39 -34.48
CA THR A 568 7.32 -2.09 -34.65
C THR A 568 8.03 -0.92 -33.93
N PHE A 569 9.29 -1.11 -33.52
CA PHE A 569 10.10 -0.19 -32.72
C PHE A 569 11.30 0.30 -33.50
N GLY A 570 11.73 1.55 -33.32
CA GLY A 570 12.67 2.27 -34.17
C GLY A 570 13.67 1.43 -34.97
N ALA A 571 14.71 0.89 -34.34
CA ALA A 571 15.63 -0.09 -34.92
C ALA A 571 15.37 -1.51 -34.39
N GLY A 572 14.20 -2.07 -34.70
CA GLY A 572 13.91 -3.50 -34.54
C GLY A 572 13.83 -3.92 -33.08
N GLY A 573 13.04 -3.20 -32.32
CA GLY A 573 12.91 -3.31 -30.88
C GLY A 573 13.75 -2.29 -30.11
N ILE A 574 14.77 -1.68 -30.73
CA ILE A 574 15.84 -0.88 -30.07
C ILE A 574 15.96 0.50 -30.70
N VAL A 575 16.32 1.56 -29.98
CA VAL A 575 16.98 2.78 -30.53
C VAL A 575 18.12 3.20 -29.61
N THR A 576 18.95 4.12 -30.07
CA THR A 576 19.94 4.87 -29.29
C THR A 576 19.89 6.34 -29.87
N THR A 577 19.81 7.47 -29.12
CA THR A 577 19.69 8.96 -29.44
C THR A 577 20.61 9.98 -28.69
N ASP A 578 21.49 10.82 -29.24
CA ASP A 578 22.72 11.32 -28.54
C ASP A 578 22.77 12.87 -28.18
N LEU A 579 23.37 13.41 -27.07
CA LEU A 579 23.59 14.87 -26.75
C LEU A 579 24.93 15.48 -26.34
N GLY A 580 25.72 14.78 -25.53
CA GLY A 580 26.87 15.34 -24.86
C GLY A 580 28.17 14.98 -25.55
N THR A 581 29.08 14.30 -24.83
CA THR A 581 30.22 13.65 -25.49
C THR A 581 30.68 12.38 -24.79
N THR A 582 29.97 11.86 -23.78
CA THR A 582 30.59 11.01 -22.75
C THR A 582 29.65 10.03 -22.03
N ASN A 583 29.94 8.73 -22.15
CA ASN A 583 29.76 7.68 -21.12
C ASN A 583 28.46 7.60 -20.29
N ASP A 584 27.35 8.10 -20.78
CA ASP A 584 26.07 7.41 -20.75
C ASP A 584 25.91 6.35 -19.64
N VAL A 585 25.50 6.81 -18.45
CA VAL A 585 24.78 6.10 -17.42
C VAL A 585 23.36 6.62 -17.23
N ALA A 586 22.42 6.06 -16.51
CA ALA A 586 21.47 5.15 -17.16
C ALA A 586 19.98 5.49 -17.34
N ARG A 587 19.34 6.44 -16.66
CA ARG A 587 18.39 6.02 -15.62
C ARG A 587 16.82 6.35 -15.38
N SER A 588 15.83 7.08 -15.98
CA SER A 588 14.35 6.88 -15.59
C SER A 588 13.13 7.44 -16.37
N ILE A 589 11.84 7.43 -15.84
CA ILE A 589 10.52 7.32 -16.58
C ILE A 589 9.15 7.82 -15.96
N ALA A 590 8.01 7.98 -16.67
CA ALA A 590 6.62 8.25 -16.12
C ALA A 590 5.46 8.12 -17.13
N VAL A 591 4.12 8.30 -16.84
CA VAL A 591 2.89 7.53 -17.37
C VAL A 591 1.45 8.19 -17.77
N GLN A 592 1.09 8.66 -19.00
CA GLN A 592 -0.28 9.12 -19.46
C GLN A 592 -1.25 7.96 -19.67
N SER A 593 -2.51 8.26 -19.38
CA SER A 593 -3.65 7.80 -20.20
C SER A 593 -3.38 7.58 -21.72
N ASP A 594 -3.09 8.61 -22.54
CA ASP A 594 -3.22 8.55 -24.01
C ASP A 594 -2.00 8.03 -24.80
N GLY A 595 -0.72 8.43 -24.56
CA GLY A 595 0.43 7.75 -25.21
C GLY A 595 1.90 8.19 -25.31
N ARG A 596 2.29 9.42 -25.01
CA ARG A 596 3.69 9.90 -24.87
C ARG A 596 4.52 9.05 -23.92
N ILE A 597 5.81 9.35 -23.76
CA ILE A 597 6.56 8.92 -22.59
C ILE A 597 7.79 9.81 -22.36
N VAL A 598 8.70 9.47 -21.45
CA VAL A 598 9.40 10.36 -20.52
C VAL A 598 10.82 9.99 -19.99
N VAL A 599 11.85 10.85 -19.92
CA VAL A 599 13.19 10.38 -19.42
C VAL A 599 14.23 11.35 -18.81
N ALA A 600 15.09 11.04 -17.77
CA ALA A 600 16.23 11.92 -17.26
C ALA A 600 17.22 11.75 -16.02
N GLY A 601 18.46 12.37 -16.17
CA GLY A 601 19.69 12.94 -15.41
C GLY A 601 21.21 12.43 -15.32
N TYR A 602 22.33 13.21 -15.60
CA TYR A 602 23.87 13.09 -15.38
C TYR A 602 24.99 12.78 -16.49
N THR A 603 26.33 12.74 -16.24
CA THR A 603 27.51 12.61 -17.22
C THR A 603 28.67 13.59 -17.23
N GLY A 604 28.61 14.59 -18.13
CA GLY A 604 29.65 15.09 -19.01
C GLY A 604 31.03 14.64 -18.58
N GLY A 605 31.66 15.60 -17.94
CA GLY A 605 32.62 15.45 -16.87
C GLY A 605 33.00 16.87 -16.50
N PRO A 606 32.20 17.61 -15.69
CA PRO A 606 31.04 17.19 -14.89
C PRO A 606 29.70 17.20 -15.64
N SER A 607 28.52 17.10 -15.00
CA SER A 607 27.64 15.97 -15.30
C SER A 607 26.35 16.06 -16.17
N ASP A 608 25.36 16.92 -15.99
CA ASP A 608 24.33 17.33 -16.97
C ASP A 608 23.20 16.39 -17.51
N ALA A 609 22.13 17.02 -18.09
CA ALA A 609 20.73 16.59 -18.44
C ALA A 609 19.97 17.54 -19.36
N ALA A 610 19.02 16.88 -20.02
CA ALA A 610 17.82 17.19 -20.73
C ALA A 610 16.50 16.85 -19.97
N VAL A 611 15.39 16.38 -20.63
CA VAL A 611 14.34 15.33 -20.31
C VAL A 611 13.43 15.03 -21.49
N ALA A 612 13.09 13.76 -21.76
CA ALA A 612 12.80 13.33 -23.14
C ALA A 612 11.56 12.50 -23.47
N ARG A 613 11.10 12.64 -24.73
CA ARG A 613 9.66 12.64 -25.07
C ARG A 613 9.02 11.65 -26.06
N TYR A 614 8.76 10.48 -25.58
CA TYR A 614 8.59 9.36 -26.43
C TYR A 614 7.17 9.23 -26.87
N ASN A 615 6.99 8.42 -27.88
CA ASN A 615 5.80 8.50 -28.67
C ASN A 615 5.17 7.13 -28.75
N SER A 616 3.86 7.08 -28.74
CA SER A 616 3.09 5.86 -28.61
C SER A 616 3.49 4.88 -29.69
N ASP A 617 3.65 5.34 -30.95
CA ASP A 617 4.62 4.73 -31.85
C ASP A 617 5.72 5.65 -32.34
N GLY A 618 6.18 6.66 -31.63
CA GLY A 618 7.62 6.76 -31.38
C GLY A 618 8.59 7.39 -32.36
N SER A 619 8.72 8.69 -32.45
CA SER A 619 9.87 9.33 -33.10
C SER A 619 10.49 10.33 -32.17
N LEU A 620 11.76 10.69 -32.42
CA LEU A 620 12.16 12.09 -32.35
C LEU A 620 10.94 12.97 -32.63
N ASP A 621 10.25 13.44 -31.60
CA ASP A 621 9.29 14.49 -31.76
C ASP A 621 10.03 15.84 -31.56
N SER A 622 9.36 16.95 -31.81
CA SER A 622 10.01 18.20 -32.18
C SER A 622 9.35 19.51 -31.70
N SER A 623 8.14 19.51 -31.13
CA SER A 623 7.46 20.71 -30.59
C SER A 623 7.90 21.19 -29.16
N PHE A 624 9.12 20.91 -28.75
CA PHE A 624 9.68 20.99 -27.39
C PHE A 624 11.18 20.73 -27.54
N GLY A 625 11.97 21.40 -26.72
CA GLY A 625 13.41 21.44 -26.83
C GLY A 625 13.98 22.04 -28.07
N SER A 626 15.19 21.57 -28.32
CA SER A 626 15.95 21.53 -29.56
C SER A 626 15.49 20.42 -30.55
N GLY A 627 14.49 19.58 -30.23
CA GLY A 627 14.12 18.39 -31.03
C GLY A 627 13.86 17.12 -30.22
N GLY A 628 12.98 17.22 -29.22
CA GLY A 628 12.71 16.17 -28.23
C GLY A 628 12.59 16.74 -26.79
N SER A 629 13.20 17.91 -26.54
CA SER A 629 14.52 17.88 -25.94
C SER A 629 14.91 19.00 -24.89
N VAL A 630 16.04 19.00 -24.16
CA VAL A 630 16.48 20.02 -23.15
C VAL A 630 18.02 19.92 -22.96
N LEU A 631 18.83 20.90 -22.52
CA LEU A 631 19.95 20.64 -21.58
C LEU A 631 20.25 21.88 -20.69
N THR A 632 20.74 21.74 -19.44
CA THR A 632 20.29 22.65 -18.34
C THR A 632 21.12 22.83 -16.99
N ASP A 633 22.18 23.67 -16.82
CA ASP A 633 23.15 23.68 -15.66
C ASP A 633 23.37 24.92 -14.79
N LEU A 634 24.13 24.76 -13.67
CA LEU A 634 25.09 25.75 -13.09
C LEU A 634 26.64 25.35 -12.90
N GLY A 635 27.28 24.21 -13.36
CA GLY A 635 28.75 23.85 -13.45
C GLY A 635 29.67 22.74 -12.72
N GLY A 636 29.31 21.62 -12.01
CA GLY A 636 30.18 20.92 -10.97
C GLY A 636 30.65 19.43 -10.97
N GLU A 637 29.86 18.38 -10.56
CA GLU A 637 29.87 16.90 -10.90
C GLU A 637 28.83 16.07 -10.08
N GLU A 638 28.06 15.14 -10.69
CA GLU A 638 26.65 14.84 -10.28
C GLU A 638 26.11 13.37 -10.46
N LEU A 639 24.86 12.96 -10.02
CA LEU A 639 24.22 11.58 -10.02
C LEU A 639 22.71 11.37 -9.51
N VAL A 640 21.73 10.61 -10.12
CA VAL A 640 20.22 10.94 -10.34
C VAL A 640 18.76 10.40 -9.77
N PHE A 641 18.39 9.51 -8.83
CA PHE A 641 17.02 8.78 -8.69
C PHE A 641 15.56 9.41 -8.51
N SER A 642 14.76 9.97 -9.48
CA SER A 642 13.23 9.84 -9.52
C SER A 642 12.24 10.74 -10.27
N VAL A 643 11.04 10.22 -10.72
CA VAL A 643 10.08 10.97 -11.55
C VAL A 643 8.53 10.75 -11.99
N ALA A 644 7.60 11.74 -12.05
CA ALA A 644 6.12 11.58 -12.13
C ALA A 644 5.25 12.84 -12.32
N VAL A 645 3.93 12.68 -12.39
CA VAL A 645 3.10 13.61 -13.15
C VAL A 645 1.80 14.01 -12.51
N GLY A 646 1.48 15.30 -12.50
CA GLY A 646 0.23 15.86 -11.95
C GLY A 646 -0.76 16.34 -13.01
N ASN A 647 -2.03 15.97 -12.80
CA ASN A 647 -3.23 15.74 -13.63
C ASN A 647 -3.71 16.82 -14.63
N ASP A 648 -2.82 17.70 -15.09
CA ASP A 648 -2.93 18.51 -16.32
C ASP A 648 -1.89 18.00 -17.31
N GLY A 649 -0.73 17.76 -16.73
CA GLY A 649 0.37 17.06 -17.28
C GLY A 649 1.68 17.40 -16.70
N SER A 650 1.82 18.42 -15.85
CA SER A 650 3.08 19.10 -15.53
C SER A 650 4.12 18.23 -14.80
N ILE A 651 5.38 18.71 -14.67
CA ILE A 651 6.52 17.79 -14.84
C ILE A 651 7.85 18.27 -14.26
N THR A 652 8.67 17.41 -13.58
CA THR A 652 9.45 17.62 -12.31
C THR A 652 10.62 16.55 -12.08
N VAL A 653 11.87 16.76 -11.53
CA VAL A 653 13.04 15.79 -11.18
C VAL A 653 13.89 16.02 -9.88
N GLY A 654 14.71 15.18 -9.16
CA GLY A 654 15.08 15.45 -7.70
C GLY A 654 16.37 15.06 -6.83
N GLY A 655 17.69 15.36 -7.03
CA GLY A 655 18.89 14.73 -6.38
C GLY A 655 20.18 15.50 -6.05
N TYR A 656 21.17 14.85 -5.47
CA TYR A 656 22.33 15.46 -4.78
C TYR A 656 23.41 16.43 -5.32
N HIS A 657 23.11 17.71 -5.70
CA HIS A 657 24.10 18.74 -6.14
C HIS A 657 25.55 18.73 -5.51
N VAL A 658 26.67 19.21 -6.14
CA VAL A 658 27.99 19.57 -5.47
C VAL A 658 28.82 20.81 -6.03
N PRO A 659 29.03 21.99 -5.39
CA PRO A 659 29.29 23.34 -6.03
C PRO A 659 30.52 23.57 -6.91
N ALA A 660 31.34 22.55 -6.94
CA ALA A 660 32.77 22.46 -7.14
C ALA A 660 33.15 21.33 -6.17
N PHE A 661 33.76 20.26 -6.66
CA PHE A 661 34.31 19.23 -5.78
C PHE A 661 35.39 19.77 -4.85
N VAL A 662 34.98 20.24 -3.67
CA VAL A 662 35.87 20.60 -2.56
C VAL A 662 35.44 19.83 -1.32
N ALA A 663 36.42 19.41 -0.52
CA ALA A 663 36.16 18.56 0.64
C ALA A 663 35.37 19.31 1.71
N GLY A 664 34.10 18.94 1.90
CA GLY A 664 33.18 19.60 2.83
C GLY A 664 32.63 20.94 2.34
N ALA A 665 32.22 21.03 1.07
CA ALA A 665 31.38 22.12 0.54
C ALA A 665 29.98 22.22 1.20
N ASP A 666 29.10 23.21 0.87
CA ASP A 666 28.01 23.72 1.77
C ASP A 666 26.48 23.34 1.63
N TYR A 667 25.81 22.88 0.51
CA TYR A 667 24.83 21.68 0.50
C TYR A 667 23.40 22.01 0.90
N ASN A 668 22.43 21.94 0.00
CA ASN A 668 21.04 22.21 0.31
C ASN A 668 20.07 21.55 -0.73
N PHE A 669 19.10 20.64 -0.55
CA PHE A 669 18.44 20.09 -1.77
C PHE A 669 17.53 21.01 -2.58
N LEU A 670 16.67 20.42 -3.43
CA LEU A 670 16.61 20.84 -4.77
C LEU A 670 15.42 20.24 -5.52
N ALA A 671 14.85 21.08 -6.39
CA ALA A 671 13.81 20.85 -7.38
C ALA A 671 13.74 22.01 -8.34
N LEU A 672 13.06 21.76 -9.46
CA LEU A 672 12.66 22.66 -10.54
C LEU A 672 11.41 22.06 -11.24
N ARG A 673 10.55 22.71 -12.00
CA ARG A 673 9.63 21.97 -12.92
C ARG A 673 9.32 22.80 -14.09
N TYR A 674 8.58 22.21 -15.01
CA TYR A 674 8.13 22.79 -16.23
C TYR A 674 6.53 22.89 -16.28
N ASP A 675 5.86 23.79 -17.06
CA ASP A 675 4.38 23.75 -17.44
C ASP A 675 3.86 22.53 -18.31
N SER A 676 3.90 22.55 -19.66
CA SER A 676 3.84 21.64 -20.86
C SER A 676 4.94 21.74 -22.06
N ASN A 677 5.35 22.86 -22.73
CA ASN A 677 6.51 23.02 -23.69
C ASN A 677 8.00 22.62 -23.43
N GLY A 678 8.96 22.97 -22.54
CA GLY A 678 9.39 23.94 -21.49
C GLY A 678 10.25 25.17 -21.78
N SER A 679 10.03 26.24 -21.02
CA SER A 679 11.08 27.22 -20.67
C SER A 679 10.77 27.84 -19.30
N PRO A 680 11.76 28.23 -18.47
CA PRO A 680 11.68 28.38 -17.01
C PRO A 680 10.38 28.82 -16.29
N ASP A 681 10.06 28.12 -15.20
CA ASP A 681 8.76 28.10 -14.52
C ASP A 681 8.52 29.51 -13.86
N THR A 682 7.37 30.24 -14.05
CA THR A 682 6.95 31.57 -13.39
C THR A 682 5.64 31.88 -12.44
N SER A 683 4.85 30.98 -11.75
CA SER A 683 3.97 31.04 -10.51
C SER A 683 4.04 29.87 -9.41
N PHE A 684 4.71 29.97 -8.21
CA PHE A 684 5.27 28.96 -7.21
C PHE A 684 6.69 29.25 -6.62
N GLY A 685 7.39 30.39 -6.82
CA GLY A 685 8.74 30.63 -6.23
C GLY A 685 9.81 31.35 -7.08
N GLY A 686 9.43 32.43 -7.74
CA GLY A 686 10.33 33.30 -8.53
C GLY A 686 10.89 32.84 -9.89
N VAL A 687 11.33 31.58 -10.10
CA VAL A 687 12.39 31.32 -11.12
C VAL A 687 12.34 30.03 -11.93
N GLY A 688 11.99 28.90 -11.32
CA GLY A 688 11.89 27.61 -11.99
C GLY A 688 12.41 26.43 -11.18
N TYR A 689 12.94 26.71 -9.98
CA TYR A 689 13.59 25.83 -9.00
C TYR A 689 13.32 26.18 -7.54
N VAL A 690 13.60 25.28 -6.58
CA VAL A 690 13.76 25.65 -5.15
C VAL A 690 14.70 24.77 -4.32
N LEU A 691 15.20 25.36 -3.22
CA LEU A 691 16.12 24.82 -2.20
C LEU A 691 15.48 24.05 -1.02
N THR A 692 16.34 23.58 -0.09
CA THR A 692 16.27 23.52 1.42
C THR A 692 17.66 23.25 1.94
N ASP A 693 17.95 23.29 3.25
CA ASP A 693 19.26 23.11 3.88
C ASP A 693 19.12 22.35 5.21
N PHE A 694 19.88 21.26 5.42
CA PHE A 694 19.85 20.39 6.61
C PHE A 694 20.30 20.98 7.95
N GLY A 695 20.73 22.24 7.99
CA GLY A 695 21.44 22.80 9.13
C GLY A 695 22.95 22.52 9.05
N ALA A 696 23.72 23.59 8.84
CA ALA A 696 25.07 23.61 8.25
C ALA A 696 26.22 22.73 8.82
N ASN A 697 27.19 22.39 7.94
CA ASN A 697 28.53 21.73 8.11
C ASN A 697 28.64 20.20 7.94
N VAL A 698 28.16 19.73 6.83
CA VAL A 698 27.29 18.55 6.76
C VAL A 698 27.68 18.03 5.33
N ARG A 699 27.86 16.71 5.06
CA ARG A 699 28.44 16.09 3.81
C ARG A 699 27.74 14.86 3.17
N GLU A 700 27.07 15.01 2.01
CA GLU A 700 25.78 14.28 1.78
C GLU A 700 25.58 13.47 0.44
N THR A 701 24.39 12.86 0.20
CA THR A 701 24.06 11.85 -0.88
C THR A 701 22.52 11.55 -0.94
N ALA A 702 21.78 11.18 -2.03
CA ALA A 702 20.26 11.29 -1.99
C ALA A 702 19.14 10.57 -2.90
N PHE A 703 18.69 9.28 -2.92
CA PHE A 703 18.14 8.56 -4.14
C PHE A 703 16.64 7.95 -4.52
N THR A 704 15.41 8.48 -4.88
CA THR A 704 14.02 7.76 -5.20
C THR A 704 12.75 8.72 -5.41
N MET A 705 11.37 8.44 -5.77
CA MET A 705 10.00 9.26 -5.70
C MET A 705 8.55 9.23 -6.55
N ALA A 706 7.28 9.61 -6.03
CA ALA A 706 6.00 10.39 -6.56
C ALA A 706 4.67 11.05 -5.78
N LEU A 707 3.30 11.13 -6.11
CA LEU A 707 2.16 11.84 -5.28
C LEU A 707 0.75 11.15 -4.91
N GLN A 708 -0.44 11.79 -5.21
CA GLN A 708 -1.68 12.09 -4.41
C GLN A 708 -2.83 12.69 -5.26
N PRO A 709 -4.09 12.21 -5.24
CA PRO A 709 -5.19 12.78 -6.03
C PRO A 709 -5.79 14.15 -5.64
N ASP A 710 -5.02 15.14 -5.13
CA ASP A 710 -5.54 16.52 -4.95
C ASP A 710 -4.55 17.70 -5.07
N GLY A 711 -3.30 17.71 -4.54
CA GLY A 711 -2.55 18.97 -4.58
C GLY A 711 -1.06 19.16 -4.23
N LYS A 712 -0.30 18.35 -3.46
CA LYS A 712 0.77 18.92 -2.56
C LYS A 712 2.00 17.98 -2.32
N THR A 713 3.29 18.39 -2.32
CA THR A 713 4.49 17.51 -2.56
C THR A 713 5.77 17.75 -1.65
N LEU A 714 6.87 16.95 -1.58
CA LEU A 714 7.16 16.21 -0.32
C LEU A 714 8.53 15.50 0.10
N VAL A 715 9.72 15.95 -0.15
CA VAL A 715 10.92 15.10 -0.32
C VAL A 715 11.41 14.14 0.79
N ALA A 716 12.03 12.95 0.56
CA ALA A 716 12.48 11.80 1.42
C ALA A 716 13.98 11.47 1.62
N GLY A 717 14.64 11.80 2.75
CA GLY A 717 16.10 11.72 2.79
C GLY A 717 17.11 11.48 3.88
N LEU A 718 18.36 11.58 3.41
CA LEU A 718 19.65 11.52 4.08
C LEU A 718 19.88 12.84 4.81
N THR A 719 20.51 12.72 5.98
CA THR A 719 21.35 13.68 6.70
C THR A 719 22.56 13.18 7.63
N ASP A 720 23.33 12.10 7.41
CA ASP A 720 24.76 11.82 7.86
C ASP A 720 25.47 12.35 9.18
N ARG A 721 24.92 13.17 10.08
CA ARG A 721 25.50 13.87 11.30
C ARG A 721 26.94 13.51 11.74
N ASP A 722 27.92 13.75 10.85
CA ASP A 722 29.35 13.35 10.91
C ASP A 722 29.76 11.88 10.52
N GLY A 723 29.26 11.33 9.42
CA GLY A 723 29.80 10.14 8.71
C GLY A 723 29.04 8.83 8.89
N ASP A 724 27.91 8.85 9.58
CA ASP A 724 27.28 7.65 10.11
C ASP A 724 25.74 7.81 10.26
N ALA A 725 24.90 7.95 9.21
CA ALA A 725 23.64 8.73 8.90
C ALA A 725 22.02 8.41 9.01
N ASP A 726 21.12 8.63 10.05
CA ASP A 726 19.56 8.58 10.20
C ASP A 726 18.54 8.29 9.06
N TYR A 727 17.32 8.86 9.01
CA TYR A 727 16.72 9.61 7.85
C TYR A 727 15.77 10.83 8.08
N ALA A 728 15.07 11.32 7.06
CA ALA A 728 14.56 12.68 6.89
C ALA A 728 13.47 12.82 5.80
N VAL A 729 12.67 13.93 5.71
CA VAL A 729 11.76 14.33 4.56
C VAL A 729 11.14 15.77 4.65
N ALA A 730 10.47 16.36 3.61
CA ALA A 730 9.83 17.69 3.70
C ALA A 730 8.63 18.15 2.79
N ARG A 731 7.81 19.21 3.11
CA ARG A 731 6.50 19.55 2.44
C ARG A 731 5.98 21.02 2.64
N TYR A 732 4.94 21.59 1.97
CA TYR A 732 4.45 21.18 0.63
C TYR A 732 3.09 21.53 -0.06
N ALA A 733 2.49 22.74 -0.06
CA ALA A 733 1.50 23.26 -1.05
C ALA A 733 2.12 23.74 -2.38
N VAL A 734 1.28 23.93 -3.42
CA VAL A 734 1.50 24.33 -4.86
C VAL A 734 2.34 25.58 -5.13
N ASP A 735 3.29 25.91 -4.26
CA ASP A 735 4.08 27.14 -4.32
C ASP A 735 5.44 27.27 -3.51
N GLY A 736 5.94 26.29 -2.68
CA GLY A 736 7.37 26.07 -2.24
C GLY A 736 7.95 26.13 -0.77
N THR A 737 7.22 26.22 0.37
CA THR A 737 7.61 27.03 1.62
C THR A 737 8.09 26.45 2.98
N LEU A 738 8.45 27.40 3.91
CA LEU A 738 8.27 27.61 5.40
C LEU A 738 6.98 28.38 5.89
N ASP A 739 6.03 27.77 6.63
CA ASP A 739 5.23 28.46 7.70
C ASP A 739 4.65 27.52 8.79
N ALA A 740 3.57 26.75 8.52
CA ALA A 740 2.66 26.32 9.61
C ALA A 740 2.61 24.84 10.10
N THR A 741 2.03 23.84 9.37
CA THR A 741 1.53 22.55 10.01
C THR A 741 1.60 21.14 9.23
N PHE A 742 2.69 20.32 9.24
CA PHE A 742 2.72 18.80 9.46
C PHE A 742 3.66 17.98 10.54
N GLY A 743 4.82 18.46 11.09
CA GLY A 743 5.51 18.32 12.46
C GLY A 743 6.01 19.62 13.32
N VAL A 744 7.27 20.17 13.46
CA VAL A 744 7.53 21.64 13.83
C VAL A 744 8.63 22.43 13.02
N GLY A 745 8.31 23.29 12.02
CA GLY A 745 9.25 24.20 11.29
C GLY A 745 9.99 23.73 10.01
N GLY A 746 10.34 22.46 9.89
CA GLY A 746 10.87 21.80 8.68
C GLY A 746 11.71 20.54 8.99
N LEU A 747 12.63 20.71 9.93
CA LEU A 747 13.24 19.86 10.98
C LEU A 747 13.40 18.31 10.98
N VAL A 748 12.68 17.44 10.27
CA VAL A 748 12.40 16.02 10.71
C VAL A 748 13.47 14.87 10.61
N SER A 749 14.05 14.37 11.71
CA SER A 749 15.39 13.70 11.69
C SER A 749 15.56 12.52 12.66
N PHE A 750 15.67 11.26 12.20
CA PHE A 750 14.80 10.25 12.86
C PHE A 750 15.46 8.80 13.09
N ASP A 751 15.67 8.35 14.37
CA ASP A 751 16.37 7.14 15.01
C ASP A 751 15.62 6.33 16.13
N PHE A 752 15.74 5.00 16.32
CA PHE A 752 15.34 4.32 17.61
C PHE A 752 16.50 3.73 18.38
N ASP A 753 17.40 3.14 17.62
CA ASP A 753 18.22 2.04 18.07
C ASP A 753 19.66 2.19 17.59
N GLY A 754 19.88 2.85 16.46
CA GLY A 754 20.91 3.87 16.40
C GLY A 754 21.74 3.83 15.12
N SER A 755 21.86 2.70 14.50
CA SER A 755 22.98 2.36 13.63
C SER A 755 23.01 2.88 12.22
N ASN A 756 24.06 2.50 11.49
CA ASN A 756 24.35 2.31 10.05
C ASN A 756 23.26 2.32 8.93
N ASP A 757 22.03 2.75 9.16
CA ASP A 757 20.79 2.72 8.35
C ASP A 757 20.70 3.59 6.97
N GLY A 758 19.51 3.98 6.38
CA GLY A 758 19.29 4.70 5.04
C GLY A 758 17.99 4.44 4.19
N ALA A 759 17.53 5.12 3.08
CA ALA A 759 16.15 4.99 2.45
C ALA A 759 15.83 5.80 1.16
N ASN A 760 15.07 5.32 0.16
CA ASN A 760 15.12 6.02 -1.15
C ASN A 760 14.16 5.73 -2.39
N ALA A 761 12.81 5.76 -2.48
CA ALA A 761 11.93 5.63 -3.73
C ALA A 761 10.46 5.97 -3.47
N LEU A 762 9.50 6.35 -4.39
CA LEU A 762 8.07 6.70 -4.01
C LEU A 762 7.02 6.70 -5.20
N ALA A 763 5.65 6.69 -5.06
CA ALA A 763 4.65 6.79 -6.19
C ALA A 763 3.13 7.26 -6.02
N VAL A 764 2.03 6.44 -6.13
CA VAL A 764 0.58 6.85 -6.12
C VAL A 764 -0.53 5.76 -5.93
N GLN A 765 -1.66 6.07 -5.22
CA GLN A 765 -3.05 5.54 -5.45
C GLN A 765 -4.23 6.50 -5.00
N PRO A 766 -5.44 6.11 -4.48
CA PRO A 766 -6.53 7.00 -3.92
C PRO A 766 -6.33 7.96 -2.69
N ASN A 767 -7.00 7.83 -1.52
CA ASN A 767 -7.31 8.98 -0.60
C ASN A 767 -7.73 8.68 0.90
N GLY A 768 -7.16 9.14 2.05
CA GLY A 768 -5.97 9.97 2.41
C GLY A 768 -5.00 9.30 3.46
N SER A 769 -3.69 9.13 3.21
CA SER A 769 -2.63 8.41 3.99
C SER A 769 -1.20 8.41 3.32
N ILE A 770 -0.03 8.07 3.92
CA ILE A 770 1.26 7.98 3.16
C ILE A 770 2.34 6.99 3.62
N ILE A 771 2.80 6.11 2.69
CA ILE A 771 3.77 4.97 2.57
C ILE A 771 5.23 5.38 2.16
N VAL A 772 6.30 4.68 2.67
CA VAL A 772 7.67 5.24 2.94
C VAL A 772 8.87 4.32 3.43
N SER A 773 10.14 4.43 2.91
CA SER A 773 11.16 3.39 2.43
C SER A 773 12.67 3.00 2.77
N GLY A 774 13.20 2.67 3.96
CA GLY A 774 14.66 2.41 4.15
C GLY A 774 15.23 1.22 4.94
N THR A 775 16.58 1.13 4.89
CA THR A 775 17.71 0.38 5.52
C THR A 775 18.01 0.61 6.98
N SER A 776 18.05 -0.37 7.91
CA SER A 776 18.58 -0.09 9.28
C SER A 776 19.24 -1.20 10.14
N PHE A 777 20.19 -0.99 11.11
CA PHE A 777 21.67 -1.35 11.09
C PHE A 777 22.62 -1.78 12.30
N LEU A 778 22.26 -2.25 13.52
CA LEU A 778 23.18 -2.26 14.73
C LEU A 778 24.54 -3.22 14.70
N ASP A 779 24.66 -4.62 14.69
CA ASP A 779 25.91 -5.48 14.34
C ASP A 779 26.11 -6.71 13.22
N ARG A 780 25.22 -7.10 12.24
CA ARG A 780 24.90 -8.08 11.09
C ARG A 780 24.19 -7.39 9.81
N SER A 781 23.01 -7.71 9.15
CA SER A 781 22.44 -6.86 7.99
C SER A 781 20.90 -6.51 7.50
N ARG A 782 19.70 -6.65 8.14
CA ARG A 782 18.21 -6.26 7.90
C ARG A 782 17.65 -4.92 7.28
N ILE A 783 16.53 -5.04 6.54
CA ILE A 783 15.45 -4.06 6.15
C ILE A 783 14.94 -3.14 7.25
N GLY A 784 13.96 -2.30 6.97
CA GLY A 784 12.89 -2.05 7.92
C GLY A 784 11.73 -1.23 7.35
N LEU A 785 10.63 -0.96 8.09
CA LEU A 785 9.43 -0.21 7.68
C LEU A 785 9.05 0.90 8.69
N ALA A 786 8.17 1.83 8.33
CA ALA A 786 7.66 2.91 9.16
C ALA A 786 6.47 3.55 8.47
N ARG A 787 5.61 4.28 9.20
CA ARG A 787 4.23 4.56 8.77
C ARG A 787 3.69 5.94 9.21
N LEU A 788 3.19 6.86 8.34
CA LEU A 788 2.66 8.19 8.73
C LEU A 788 1.41 8.77 7.97
N THR A 789 0.62 9.67 8.62
CA THR A 789 -0.75 10.15 8.24
C THR A 789 -0.75 11.32 7.28
N SER A 790 -1.92 11.90 6.97
CA SER A 790 -2.10 13.29 6.55
C SER A 790 -1.88 14.41 7.60
N ASP A 791 -1.86 14.17 8.92
CA ASP A 791 -1.57 15.19 9.96
C ASP A 791 -0.35 14.91 10.90
N GLY A 792 -0.04 15.84 11.81
CA GLY A 792 1.05 15.67 12.76
C GLY A 792 0.80 14.72 13.93
N GLN A 793 1.05 13.42 13.78
CA GLN A 793 1.37 12.51 14.90
C GLN A 793 2.36 11.40 14.51
N LEU A 794 3.21 10.94 15.41
CA LEU A 794 3.97 9.67 15.30
C LEU A 794 3.09 8.71 16.14
N ASP A 795 2.08 8.10 15.51
CA ASP A 795 0.90 7.34 16.03
C ASP A 795 1.04 5.84 16.33
N PRO A 796 0.26 5.38 17.32
CA PRO A 796 0.32 4.01 17.81
C PRO A 796 -0.65 2.96 17.25
N SER A 797 -1.55 3.21 16.29
CA SER A 797 -2.68 2.31 15.97
C SER A 797 -2.35 0.88 15.41
N PHE A 798 -1.07 0.50 15.38
CA PHE A 798 -0.48 -0.83 15.22
C PHE A 798 0.83 -0.78 15.98
N GLY A 799 0.86 -1.22 17.25
CA GLY A 799 -0.24 -1.54 18.19
C GLY A 799 0.26 -2.26 19.44
N THR A 800 1.49 -2.05 19.91
CA THR A 800 1.74 -0.83 20.68
C THR A 800 1.92 0.45 19.87
N ALA A 801 2.82 0.52 18.86
CA ALA A 801 3.06 1.68 17.99
C ALA A 801 4.18 1.68 16.88
N GLY A 802 5.31 0.94 16.94
CA GLY A 802 6.44 0.97 15.94
C GLY A 802 7.92 0.66 16.38
N ARG A 803 8.96 1.02 15.62
CA ARG A 803 10.41 0.83 15.93
C ARG A 803 10.83 -0.63 16.22
N LEU A 804 11.24 -1.38 15.19
CA LEU A 804 10.79 -2.77 15.01
C LEU A 804 11.88 -3.85 14.72
N THR A 805 13.15 -3.68 15.10
CA THR A 805 14.27 -4.67 15.33
C THR A 805 14.40 -6.09 14.65
N TYR A 806 13.70 -6.45 13.57
CA TYR A 806 13.02 -7.76 13.49
C TYR A 806 13.87 -9.10 13.48
N ALA A 807 13.77 -10.02 14.49
CA ALA A 807 14.68 -11.18 14.79
C ALA A 807 14.10 -12.63 14.66
N PRO A 808 14.85 -13.73 14.26
CA PRO A 808 16.31 -13.97 14.38
C PRO A 808 17.12 -14.73 13.24
N THR A 809 16.58 -15.12 12.07
CA THR A 809 17.26 -15.92 10.99
C THR A 809 18.30 -15.15 10.09
N PRO A 810 19.33 -15.77 9.43
CA PRO A 810 20.64 -15.12 9.16
C PRO A 810 21.29 -15.15 7.75
N GLY A 811 22.02 -14.07 7.43
CA GLY A 811 22.43 -13.54 6.12
C GLY A 811 22.00 -12.05 6.03
N GLY A 812 22.73 -11.11 5.44
CA GLY A 812 22.63 -9.64 5.65
C GLY A 812 21.45 -8.72 5.43
N TYR A 813 21.56 -7.72 4.53
CA TYR A 813 20.55 -7.11 3.64
C TYR A 813 20.05 -5.59 3.58
N TYR A 814 20.37 -4.64 2.58
CA TYR A 814 19.87 -3.27 1.98
C TYR A 814 18.39 -3.21 1.27
N THR A 815 17.93 -2.41 0.24
CA THR A 815 16.60 -2.35 -0.61
C THR A 815 16.52 -1.16 -1.67
N HIS A 816 15.51 -0.90 -2.58
CA HIS A 816 15.47 0.11 -3.74
C HIS A 816 14.14 0.80 -4.49
N GLY A 817 12.77 0.73 -4.23
CA GLY A 817 11.65 1.32 -5.14
C GLY A 817 10.18 1.55 -4.58
N MET A 818 9.02 1.87 -5.29
CA MET A 818 7.52 1.58 -4.95
C MET A 818 6.35 2.44 -5.57
N ALA A 819 5.19 1.83 -6.01
CA ALA A 819 3.74 2.35 -6.02
C ALA A 819 2.65 1.43 -5.35
N LEU A 820 1.29 1.65 -5.23
CA LEU A 820 0.32 0.89 -4.32
C LEU A 820 -0.95 0.06 -4.79
N GLN A 821 -1.55 -0.77 -3.87
CA GLN A 821 -2.69 -1.74 -3.94
C GLN A 821 -4.08 -1.23 -3.51
N GLY A 822 -5.09 -1.50 -4.33
CA GLY A 822 -6.52 -1.39 -4.00
C GLY A 822 -7.13 -2.27 -2.88
N ASP A 823 -6.36 -2.93 -1.99
CA ASP A 823 -6.85 -3.35 -0.65
C ASP A 823 -6.05 -2.75 0.52
N GLY A 824 -5.18 -1.78 0.21
CA GLY A 824 -4.43 -0.91 1.12
C GLY A 824 -3.16 -1.50 1.75
N ALA A 825 -2.97 -2.81 1.62
CA ALA A 825 -1.76 -3.49 2.02
C ALA A 825 -0.59 -3.29 1.01
N ILE A 826 0.69 -3.55 1.34
CA ILE A 826 1.87 -2.78 0.81
C ILE A 826 3.08 -3.63 0.31
N VAL A 827 4.22 -3.11 -0.24
CA VAL A 827 5.55 -3.76 -0.53
C VAL A 827 6.72 -3.20 0.26
N VAL A 828 7.86 -3.92 0.26
CA VAL A 828 9.30 -3.74 0.56
C VAL A 828 10.06 -4.45 -0.57
N ALA A 829 11.17 -3.96 -1.19
CA ALA A 829 12.00 -4.82 -2.05
C ALA A 829 13.52 -4.88 -1.92
N GLY A 830 14.26 -5.88 -2.45
CA GLY A 830 15.66 -6.09 -2.13
C GLY A 830 16.55 -7.25 -2.71
N TYR A 831 17.90 -7.08 -2.95
CA TYR A 831 19.14 -7.96 -3.02
C TYR A 831 19.53 -8.98 -1.90
N VAL A 832 20.74 -9.54 -1.93
CA VAL A 832 21.40 -10.45 -0.94
C VAL A 832 22.90 -9.95 -0.82
N ALA A 833 23.93 -10.58 -0.28
CA ALA A 833 25.37 -10.32 -0.62
C ALA A 833 26.23 -11.60 -0.52
N GLY A 834 25.55 -12.71 -0.28
CA GLY A 834 25.98 -14.08 -0.23
C GLY A 834 25.21 -15.00 -1.16
N ARG A 835 24.65 -14.46 -2.26
CA ARG A 835 24.08 -14.90 -3.56
C ARG A 835 23.28 -13.80 -4.43
N THR A 836 23.71 -13.25 -5.64
CA THR A 836 23.22 -12.44 -6.87
C THR A 836 22.32 -12.97 -8.09
N GLU A 837 22.27 -14.24 -8.69
CA GLU A 837 21.41 -15.30 -9.49
C GLU A 837 20.00 -16.06 -8.97
N ASP A 838 19.68 -16.48 -7.67
CA ASP A 838 18.40 -16.78 -6.82
C ASP A 838 17.60 -15.71 -5.88
N LEU A 839 16.26 -15.73 -5.64
CA LEU A 839 15.42 -14.50 -5.31
C LEU A 839 14.65 -14.18 -3.91
N LEU A 840 14.83 -13.23 -2.91
CA LEU A 840 13.85 -12.67 -1.81
C LEU A 840 12.87 -11.39 -1.93
N THR A 841 11.52 -11.48 -1.64
CA THR A 841 10.16 -10.76 -1.69
C THR A 841 9.27 -11.06 -0.44
N VAL A 842 8.27 -10.27 0.02
CA VAL A 842 7.47 -10.55 1.29
C VAL A 842 5.92 -10.25 1.25
N ARG A 843 5.20 -9.74 2.28
CA ARG A 843 3.82 -9.16 2.29
C ARG A 843 3.44 -8.66 3.69
N PHE A 844 2.71 -7.54 3.79
CA PHE A 844 2.29 -6.86 5.02
C PHE A 844 1.26 -5.75 4.76
N LEU A 845 0.41 -5.48 5.76
CA LEU A 845 -0.97 -5.11 5.45
C LEU A 845 -1.27 -3.62 5.52
N GLY A 846 -2.43 -3.23 5.04
CA GLY A 846 -2.93 -1.88 5.08
C GLY A 846 -3.54 -1.66 6.42
N ASP A 847 -4.60 -0.88 6.43
CA ASP A 847 -5.54 -0.93 7.53
C ASP A 847 -6.36 -2.21 7.42
N LEU A 848 -6.27 -3.06 8.45
CA LEU A 848 -7.11 -4.24 8.64
C LEU A 848 -8.53 -3.84 9.06
N ASN A 849 -9.15 -2.99 8.24
CA ASN A 849 -10.51 -2.49 8.37
C ASN A 849 -11.24 -2.64 7.02
N ALA A 850 -11.09 -3.82 6.42
CA ALA A 850 -11.95 -4.26 5.34
C ALA A 850 -13.35 -4.49 5.93
N PRO A 851 -14.37 -3.70 5.57
CA PRO A 851 -15.63 -3.66 6.31
C PRO A 851 -16.32 -5.03 6.28
N ALA A 852 -16.67 -5.56 7.46
CA ALA A 852 -17.25 -6.89 7.60
C ALA A 852 -18.45 -7.10 6.66
N THR A 853 -18.50 -8.28 6.05
CA THR A 853 -19.40 -8.61 4.94
C THR A 853 -20.49 -9.59 5.37
N GLY A 854 -21.57 -9.64 4.57
CA GLY A 854 -22.74 -10.47 4.85
C GLY A 854 -23.82 -9.74 5.65
N GLU A 855 -24.85 -10.47 6.08
CA GLU A 855 -26.01 -9.93 6.78
C GLU A 855 -26.36 -10.81 8.01
N PRO A 856 -26.63 -10.23 9.19
CA PRO A 856 -27.22 -10.96 10.30
C PRO A 856 -28.66 -11.37 9.97
N VAL A 857 -29.02 -12.62 10.25
CA VAL A 857 -30.35 -13.18 9.95
C VAL A 857 -31.18 -13.30 11.23
N ILE A 858 -32.43 -12.86 11.20
CA ILE A 858 -33.37 -13.11 12.30
C ILE A 858 -33.99 -14.50 12.14
N LEU A 859 -33.80 -15.34 13.14
CA LEU A 859 -34.48 -16.62 13.34
C LEU A 859 -35.64 -16.45 14.33
N GLY A 860 -36.69 -17.25 14.15
CA GLY A 860 -37.91 -17.22 14.97
C GLY A 860 -39.15 -16.97 14.14
N VAL A 861 -40.24 -16.55 14.79
CA VAL A 861 -41.49 -16.13 14.15
C VAL A 861 -41.86 -14.76 14.71
N ALA A 862 -42.15 -13.79 13.83
CA ALA A 862 -42.64 -12.47 14.24
C ALA A 862 -44.10 -12.56 14.71
N ARG A 863 -44.27 -13.01 15.95
CA ARG A 863 -45.53 -13.17 16.65
C ARG A 863 -45.28 -12.85 18.13
N GLU A 864 -46.15 -12.07 18.75
CA GLU A 864 -46.00 -11.70 20.15
C GLU A 864 -46.11 -12.95 21.05
N ASN A 865 -45.49 -12.88 22.24
CA ASN A 865 -45.14 -14.03 23.10
C ASN A 865 -44.17 -15.08 22.49
N GLU A 866 -43.56 -14.86 21.32
CA GLU A 866 -42.41 -15.64 20.82
C GLU A 866 -41.07 -14.92 21.05
N THR A 867 -39.96 -15.67 20.99
CA THR A 867 -38.60 -15.13 21.03
C THR A 867 -37.96 -15.13 19.64
N LEU A 868 -37.45 -13.98 19.21
CA LEU A 868 -36.54 -13.85 18.07
C LEU A 868 -35.09 -14.08 18.53
N GLN A 869 -34.27 -14.68 17.66
CA GLN A 869 -32.84 -14.89 17.87
C GLN A 869 -32.07 -14.39 16.64
N VAL A 870 -30.93 -13.73 16.82
CA VAL A 870 -30.02 -13.42 15.71
C VAL A 870 -29.10 -14.61 15.40
N ASP A 871 -28.93 -14.89 14.12
CA ASP A 871 -27.91 -15.75 13.56
C ASP A 871 -26.87 -14.89 12.83
N THR A 872 -25.66 -14.87 13.38
CA THR A 872 -24.52 -14.12 12.85
C THR A 872 -23.53 -14.99 12.09
N SER A 873 -23.86 -16.27 11.83
CA SER A 873 -22.96 -17.19 11.12
C SER A 873 -22.73 -16.84 9.64
N GLY A 874 -23.51 -15.92 9.09
CA GLY A 874 -23.32 -15.31 7.77
C GLY A 874 -22.55 -13.98 7.77
N ILE A 875 -22.09 -13.48 8.93
CA ILE A 875 -21.17 -12.34 8.99
C ILE A 875 -19.74 -12.86 8.81
N HIS A 876 -18.98 -12.23 7.92
CA HIS A 876 -17.63 -12.64 7.54
C HIS A 876 -16.68 -11.46 7.54
N ASP A 877 -15.56 -11.62 8.25
CA ASP A 877 -14.55 -10.60 8.49
C ASP A 877 -13.16 -11.24 8.33
N ALA A 878 -12.19 -10.47 7.83
CA ALA A 878 -10.80 -10.88 7.66
C ALA A 878 -10.00 -10.79 8.97
N ASN A 879 -10.27 -9.81 9.83
CA ASN A 879 -9.65 -9.70 11.16
C ASN A 879 -10.32 -10.66 12.18
N GLY A 880 -11.62 -10.93 11.97
CA GLY A 880 -12.46 -11.81 12.76
C GLY A 880 -13.35 -11.06 13.76
N VAL A 881 -14.68 -11.27 13.63
CA VAL A 881 -15.84 -10.52 14.19
C VAL A 881 -15.92 -10.22 15.70
N GLY A 882 -14.87 -10.41 16.48
CA GLY A 882 -14.71 -9.81 17.82
C GLY A 882 -15.72 -10.27 18.89
N GLU A 883 -15.97 -9.38 19.86
CA GLU A 883 -17.14 -9.49 20.74
C GLU A 883 -18.35 -8.85 20.05
N LEU A 884 -19.36 -9.67 19.78
CA LEU A 884 -20.61 -9.24 19.13
C LEU A 884 -21.55 -8.58 20.15
N THR A 885 -21.91 -7.32 19.89
CA THR A 885 -22.96 -6.60 20.64
C THR A 885 -24.13 -6.23 19.73
N TYR A 886 -25.32 -6.08 20.31
CA TYR A 886 -26.58 -6.04 19.58
C TYR A 886 -27.39 -4.80 19.95
N GLN A 887 -28.22 -4.33 19.03
CA GLN A 887 -29.29 -3.38 19.31
C GLN A 887 -30.51 -3.73 18.46
N TRP A 888 -31.59 -4.18 19.10
CA TRP A 888 -32.85 -4.48 18.41
C TRP A 888 -33.62 -3.19 18.08
N MET A 889 -34.32 -3.21 16.95
CA MET A 889 -34.93 -2.05 16.31
C MET A 889 -36.41 -2.35 16.01
N ARG A 890 -37.32 -1.49 16.48
CA ARG A 890 -38.77 -1.56 16.26
C ARG A 890 -39.16 -0.50 15.23
N ASN A 891 -39.62 -0.91 14.06
CA ASN A 891 -39.86 -0.04 12.89
C ASN A 891 -38.64 0.84 12.51
N GLY A 892 -37.41 0.32 12.68
CA GLY A 892 -36.17 1.06 12.40
C GLY A 892 -35.74 2.05 13.50
N VAL A 893 -36.37 2.03 14.68
CA VAL A 893 -35.98 2.83 15.86
C VAL A 893 -35.47 1.92 16.97
N ALA A 894 -34.35 2.27 17.61
CA ALA A 894 -33.72 1.45 18.64
C ALA A 894 -34.60 1.24 19.88
N VAL A 895 -34.75 -0.02 20.31
CA VAL A 895 -35.46 -0.39 21.55
C VAL A 895 -34.49 -0.30 22.73
N SER A 896 -34.71 0.68 23.61
CA SER A 896 -33.78 1.02 24.69
C SER A 896 -33.44 -0.17 25.59
N GLY A 897 -32.17 -0.58 25.60
CA GLY A 897 -31.66 -1.69 26.44
C GLY A 897 -31.86 -3.09 25.84
N ALA A 898 -32.46 -3.22 24.66
CA ALA A 898 -32.58 -4.49 23.94
C ALA A 898 -31.26 -4.84 23.23
N THR A 899 -30.26 -5.27 24.00
CA THR A 899 -28.88 -5.53 23.52
C THR A 899 -28.43 -6.99 23.65
N SER A 900 -29.36 -7.92 23.80
CA SER A 900 -29.08 -9.36 23.84
C SER A 900 -29.15 -10.00 22.45
N ALA A 901 -28.53 -11.17 22.26
CA ALA A 901 -28.65 -11.95 21.02
C ALA A 901 -30.07 -12.53 20.76
N THR A 902 -31.00 -12.31 21.69
CA THR A 902 -32.40 -12.71 21.63
C THR A 902 -33.30 -11.56 22.06
N PHE A 903 -34.51 -11.49 21.50
CA PHE A 903 -35.52 -10.48 21.81
C PHE A 903 -36.88 -11.17 21.97
N GLU A 904 -37.50 -11.03 23.14
CA GLU A 904 -38.86 -11.52 23.43
C GLU A 904 -39.87 -10.46 22.98
N LEU A 905 -40.88 -10.86 22.21
CA LEU A 905 -41.84 -9.94 21.58
C LEU A 905 -43.03 -9.65 22.50
N ASP A 906 -43.28 -8.36 22.77
CA ASP A 906 -44.39 -7.87 23.60
C ASP A 906 -45.51 -7.18 22.80
N ASP A 907 -46.62 -6.86 23.44
CA ASP A 907 -47.77 -6.12 22.87
C ASP A 907 -47.35 -4.81 22.19
N ALA A 908 -46.28 -4.18 22.68
CA ALA A 908 -45.78 -2.93 22.11
C ALA A 908 -44.88 -3.15 20.87
N ASP A 909 -44.51 -4.39 20.53
CA ASP A 909 -43.97 -4.80 19.22
C ASP A 909 -45.07 -5.09 18.18
N VAL A 910 -46.32 -5.33 18.59
CA VAL A 910 -47.38 -5.78 17.65
C VAL A 910 -47.57 -4.80 16.50
N GLY A 911 -47.64 -5.34 15.28
CA GLY A 911 -47.76 -4.56 14.05
C GLY A 911 -46.48 -3.83 13.63
N ALA A 912 -45.40 -3.84 14.42
CA ALA A 912 -44.09 -3.34 14.03
C ALA A 912 -43.30 -4.41 13.26
N ALA A 913 -42.48 -3.97 12.31
CA ALA A 913 -41.41 -4.79 11.74
C ALA A 913 -40.16 -4.67 12.62
N ILE A 914 -39.53 -5.80 12.92
CA ILE A 914 -38.36 -5.88 13.81
C ILE A 914 -37.10 -6.11 12.98
N SER A 915 -36.01 -5.39 13.27
CA SER A 915 -34.67 -5.70 12.77
C SER A 915 -33.65 -5.64 13.91
N VAL A 916 -32.44 -6.13 13.66
CA VAL A 916 -31.32 -6.03 14.61
C VAL A 916 -30.12 -5.38 13.94
N ALA A 917 -29.49 -4.45 14.65
CA ALA A 917 -28.16 -3.93 14.36
C ALA A 917 -27.14 -4.77 15.16
N VAL A 918 -26.11 -5.27 14.48
CA VAL A 918 -25.01 -6.04 15.07
C VAL A 918 -23.73 -5.23 14.93
N PHE A 919 -23.12 -4.92 16.07
CA PHE A 919 -21.83 -4.25 16.20
C PHE A 919 -20.79 -5.28 16.65
N PHE A 920 -19.53 -5.06 16.30
CA PHE A 920 -18.42 -5.96 16.56
C PHE A 920 -17.21 -5.16 17.07
N ASP A 921 -16.42 -5.76 17.96
CA ASP A 921 -15.17 -5.17 18.45
C ASP A 921 -13.98 -5.93 17.86
N GLY A 922 -13.55 -5.49 16.67
CA GLY A 922 -12.34 -5.97 16.04
C GLY A 922 -11.14 -5.38 16.76
N ILE A 923 -10.39 -6.24 17.47
CA ILE A 923 -9.06 -5.94 18.07
C ILE A 923 -8.98 -4.67 18.95
N GLY A 924 -10.10 -4.16 19.49
CA GLY A 924 -10.18 -2.95 20.32
C GLY A 924 -10.78 -1.73 19.61
N SER A 925 -11.25 -1.88 18.36
CA SER A 925 -11.95 -0.87 17.57
C SER A 925 -13.41 -1.27 17.37
N ALA A 926 -14.33 -0.32 17.64
CA ALA A 926 -15.75 -0.56 17.49
C ALA A 926 -16.19 -0.43 16.02
N GLU A 927 -16.63 -1.54 15.44
CA GLU A 927 -17.02 -1.67 14.04
C GLU A 927 -18.53 -1.93 13.85
N GLY A 928 -19.01 -1.70 12.62
CA GLY A 928 -20.42 -1.84 12.23
C GLY A 928 -21.26 -0.58 12.48
N PRO A 929 -22.61 -0.69 12.53
CA PRO A 929 -23.38 -1.92 12.57
C PRO A 929 -23.71 -2.50 11.19
N LEU A 930 -23.76 -3.84 11.12
CA LEU A 930 -24.50 -4.55 10.07
C LEU A 930 -25.97 -4.70 10.50
N PHE A 931 -26.89 -4.47 9.56
CA PHE A 931 -28.33 -4.54 9.80
C PHE A 931 -28.93 -5.83 9.23
N SER A 932 -29.84 -6.45 9.97
CA SER A 932 -30.66 -7.54 9.43
C SER A 932 -31.72 -7.00 8.47
N ALA A 933 -32.16 -7.85 7.54
CA ALA A 933 -33.48 -7.70 6.94
C ALA A 933 -34.55 -7.60 8.06
N ALA A 934 -35.55 -6.75 7.86
CA ALA A 934 -36.64 -6.60 8.81
C ALA A 934 -37.65 -7.75 8.68
N THR A 935 -38.23 -8.18 9.81
CA THR A 935 -39.30 -9.19 9.82
C THR A 935 -40.56 -8.70 9.12
N ALA A 936 -41.48 -9.63 8.82
CA ALA A 936 -42.88 -9.26 8.68
C ALA A 936 -43.38 -8.58 9.99
N PRO A 937 -44.41 -7.72 9.92
CA PRO A 937 -45.04 -7.14 11.11
C PRO A 937 -45.43 -8.20 12.14
N VAL A 938 -45.13 -7.95 13.41
CA VAL A 938 -45.41 -8.88 14.52
C VAL A 938 -46.91 -9.14 14.63
N VAL A 939 -47.29 -10.41 14.63
CA VAL A 939 -48.67 -10.89 14.70
C VAL A 939 -49.13 -11.03 16.15
N ASN A 940 -50.31 -10.50 16.46
CA ASN A 940 -50.95 -10.55 17.78
C ASN A 940 -51.40 -11.97 18.21
N VAL A 941 -51.47 -12.21 19.52
CA VAL A 941 -51.94 -13.43 20.18
C VAL A 941 -52.85 -13.05 21.35
N ASN A 942 -54.07 -12.58 21.01
CA ASN A 942 -55.12 -12.08 21.92
C ASN A 942 -54.98 -12.55 23.38
N ASP A 943 -54.79 -11.59 24.28
CA ASP A 943 -54.76 -11.84 25.71
C ASP A 943 -56.19 -11.85 26.31
N VAL A 944 -56.34 -12.39 27.53
CA VAL A 944 -57.67 -12.61 28.12
C VAL A 944 -58.00 -11.47 29.11
N PRO A 945 -59.07 -10.69 28.87
CA PRO A 945 -59.28 -9.45 29.62
C PRO A 945 -59.56 -9.68 31.09
N THR A 946 -59.03 -8.76 31.88
CA THR A 946 -58.99 -8.84 33.34
C THR A 946 -60.10 -8.01 33.99
N GLY A 947 -60.45 -8.38 35.23
CA GLY A 947 -61.46 -7.68 36.02
C GLY A 947 -62.89 -8.12 35.71
N SER A 948 -63.86 -7.23 35.94
CA SER A 948 -65.30 -7.49 35.71
C SER A 948 -66.12 -6.20 35.77
N PRO A 949 -67.18 -6.05 34.95
CA PRO A 949 -68.12 -4.93 35.06
C PRO A 949 -68.97 -5.02 36.34
N VAL A 950 -69.21 -3.87 36.97
CA VAL A 950 -69.95 -3.76 38.24
C VAL A 950 -71.21 -2.93 38.05
N ILE A 951 -72.38 -3.53 38.27
CA ILE A 951 -73.64 -2.77 38.29
C ILE A 951 -73.60 -1.76 39.45
N VAL A 952 -73.97 -0.51 39.20
CA VAL A 952 -74.15 0.56 40.19
C VAL A 952 -75.62 1.01 40.26
N GLY A 953 -76.01 1.64 41.36
CA GLY A 953 -77.41 1.97 41.67
C GLY A 953 -78.09 0.95 42.60
N VAL A 954 -79.39 1.11 42.80
CA VAL A 954 -80.20 0.27 43.70
C VAL A 954 -81.15 -0.61 42.88
N VAL A 955 -81.14 -1.93 43.12
CA VAL A 955 -82.07 -2.85 42.42
C VAL A 955 -83.46 -2.79 43.08
N ALA A 956 -84.26 -1.78 42.71
CA ALA A 956 -85.63 -1.56 43.15
C ALA A 956 -86.49 -0.93 42.04
N PHE A 957 -87.82 -0.92 42.21
CA PHE A 957 -88.75 -0.47 41.17
C PHE A 957 -88.70 1.04 40.95
N GLY A 958 -88.53 1.45 39.68
CA GLY A 958 -88.41 2.86 39.28
C GLY A 958 -87.01 3.46 39.44
N GLU A 959 -86.03 2.67 39.88
CA GLU A 959 -84.62 3.09 39.94
C GLU A 959 -83.91 2.80 38.61
N THR A 960 -82.99 3.69 38.22
CA THR A 960 -82.08 3.47 37.10
C THR A 960 -80.79 2.81 37.61
N LEU A 961 -80.46 1.63 37.08
CA LEU A 961 -79.13 1.04 37.24
C LEU A 961 -78.15 1.64 36.23
N GLY A 962 -76.87 1.68 36.59
CA GLY A 962 -75.76 1.93 35.66
C GLY A 962 -74.75 0.79 35.71
N VAL A 963 -73.74 0.83 34.85
CA VAL A 963 -72.58 -0.07 34.89
C VAL A 963 -71.29 0.72 35.02
N ASP A 964 -70.45 0.29 35.95
CA ASP A 964 -69.07 0.72 36.12
C ASP A 964 -68.15 -0.30 35.45
N THR A 965 -67.30 0.20 34.54
CA THR A 965 -66.33 -0.57 33.77
C THR A 965 -64.89 -0.18 34.10
N SER A 966 -64.64 0.70 35.09
CA SER A 966 -63.29 1.23 35.39
C SER A 966 -62.33 0.20 36.00
N ALA A 967 -62.80 -1.03 36.24
CA ALA A 967 -62.02 -2.15 36.74
C ALA A 967 -61.83 -3.25 35.68
N ILE A 968 -62.24 -3.02 34.43
CA ILE A 968 -61.88 -3.84 33.27
C ILE A 968 -60.52 -3.33 32.78
N GLY A 969 -59.59 -4.24 32.51
CA GLY A 969 -58.27 -3.94 31.94
C GLY A 969 -57.86 -5.03 30.97
N ASP A 970 -57.25 -4.61 29.86
CA ASP A 970 -56.93 -5.46 28.71
C ASP A 970 -55.61 -4.98 28.13
N GLU A 971 -54.70 -5.90 27.78
CA GLU A 971 -53.32 -5.57 27.38
C GLU A 971 -53.28 -5.22 25.87
N ASP A 972 -54.06 -5.96 25.06
CA ASP A 972 -54.54 -5.60 23.72
C ASP A 972 -55.28 -4.24 23.63
N GLY A 973 -55.67 -3.67 24.77
CA GLY A 973 -56.30 -2.36 24.89
C GLY A 973 -57.83 -2.34 24.71
N LEU A 974 -58.47 -1.34 25.31
CA LEU A 974 -59.94 -1.28 25.42
C LEU A 974 -60.60 -0.43 24.32
N GLY A 975 -61.37 -1.06 23.45
CA GLY A 975 -62.30 -0.37 22.55
C GLY A 975 -63.65 0.03 23.22
N PRO A 976 -64.60 0.56 22.43
CA PRO A 976 -65.84 1.11 22.96
C PRO A 976 -66.81 0.03 23.45
N PHE A 977 -67.13 0.06 24.75
CA PHE A 977 -68.06 -0.86 25.38
C PHE A 977 -69.49 -0.76 24.82
N SER A 978 -70.06 -1.92 24.52
CA SER A 978 -71.48 -2.17 24.26
C SER A 978 -72.09 -3.01 25.39
N TYR A 979 -73.41 -2.96 25.53
CA TYR A 979 -74.10 -3.51 26.70
C TYR A 979 -75.27 -4.40 26.29
N GLN A 980 -75.54 -5.45 27.08
CA GLN A 980 -76.80 -6.18 27.05
C GLN A 980 -77.21 -6.56 28.47
N TRP A 981 -78.26 -5.92 28.98
CA TRP A 981 -78.80 -6.23 30.31
C TRP A 981 -79.54 -7.57 30.29
N LEU A 982 -79.36 -8.34 31.37
CA LEU A 982 -79.90 -9.68 31.56
C LEU A 982 -80.86 -9.68 32.77
N ARG A 983 -81.98 -10.37 32.62
CA ARG A 983 -82.92 -10.71 33.70
C ARG A 983 -82.90 -12.23 33.86
N ASP A 984 -82.51 -12.71 35.04
CA ASP A 984 -82.31 -14.15 35.31
C ASP A 984 -81.45 -14.83 34.22
N SER A 985 -80.30 -14.20 33.93
CA SER A 985 -79.35 -14.54 32.85
C SER A 985 -79.89 -14.52 31.42
N SER A 986 -81.13 -14.07 31.20
CA SER A 986 -81.76 -13.99 29.87
C SER A 986 -81.74 -12.56 29.32
N PRO A 987 -81.33 -12.32 28.06
CA PRO A 987 -81.27 -10.97 27.47
C PRO A 987 -82.61 -10.22 27.49
N VAL A 988 -82.61 -9.00 28.03
CA VAL A 988 -83.75 -8.08 27.95
C VAL A 988 -83.70 -7.36 26.60
N SER A 989 -84.69 -7.63 25.75
CA SER A 989 -84.75 -7.08 24.38
C SER A 989 -84.73 -5.55 24.38
N GLY A 990 -83.77 -4.96 23.66
CA GLY A 990 -83.60 -3.51 23.54
C GLY A 990 -82.86 -2.84 24.71
N ALA A 991 -82.54 -3.56 25.78
CA ALA A 991 -81.80 -3.01 26.92
C ALA A 991 -80.28 -3.04 26.67
N THR A 992 -79.81 -2.13 25.81
CA THR A 992 -78.41 -2.09 25.34
C THR A 992 -77.67 -0.79 25.65
N ALA A 993 -78.20 0.02 26.56
CA ALA A 993 -77.53 1.23 27.06
C ALA A 993 -76.64 0.92 28.28
N SER A 994 -75.73 1.83 28.62
CA SER A 994 -74.94 1.79 29.87
C SER A 994 -75.77 1.97 31.15
N THR A 995 -77.09 2.16 31.00
CA THR A 995 -78.07 2.29 32.07
C THR A 995 -79.32 1.47 31.78
N TYR A 996 -80.07 1.11 32.82
CA TYR A 996 -81.29 0.30 32.71
C TYR A 996 -82.32 0.69 33.78
N ASP A 997 -83.50 1.15 33.33
CA ASP A 997 -84.61 1.53 34.20
C ASP A 997 -85.41 0.31 34.66
N LEU A 998 -85.48 0.09 35.97
CA LEU A 998 -86.11 -1.09 36.54
C LEU A 998 -87.64 -0.98 36.59
N SER A 999 -88.29 -1.86 35.83
CA SER A 999 -89.74 -1.87 35.64
C SER A 999 -90.46 -2.88 36.54
N SER A 1000 -91.79 -2.97 36.40
CA SER A 1000 -92.60 -3.96 37.12
C SER A 1000 -92.34 -5.41 36.69
N VAL A 1001 -91.69 -5.66 35.55
CA VAL A 1001 -91.33 -7.02 35.09
C VAL A 1001 -89.94 -7.48 35.56
N ASP A 1002 -89.19 -6.62 36.25
CA ASP A 1002 -87.88 -6.92 36.83
C ASP A 1002 -87.96 -7.32 38.32
N VAL A 1003 -89.15 -7.17 38.92
CA VAL A 1003 -89.39 -7.36 40.37
C VAL A 1003 -89.11 -8.79 40.79
N GLY A 1004 -88.07 -8.97 41.61
CA GLY A 1004 -87.67 -10.27 42.18
C GLY A 1004 -86.68 -11.07 41.34
N ALA A 1005 -86.34 -10.61 40.13
CA ALA A 1005 -85.31 -11.22 39.30
C ALA A 1005 -83.89 -10.88 39.79
N GLN A 1006 -82.91 -11.65 39.31
CA GLN A 1006 -81.49 -11.28 39.38
C GLN A 1006 -81.12 -10.48 38.11
N ILE A 1007 -80.53 -9.29 38.29
CA ILE A 1007 -80.14 -8.42 37.19
C ILE A 1007 -78.61 -8.47 37.02
N SER A 1008 -78.15 -8.82 35.83
CA SER A 1008 -76.75 -8.73 35.39
C SER A 1008 -76.66 -7.95 34.07
N VAL A 1009 -75.45 -7.59 33.65
CA VAL A 1009 -75.16 -6.99 32.34
C VAL A 1009 -73.97 -7.71 31.71
N VAL A 1010 -74.08 -8.00 30.42
CA VAL A 1010 -72.93 -8.35 29.57
C VAL A 1010 -72.35 -7.04 29.04
N VAL A 1011 -71.03 -6.90 29.17
CA VAL A 1011 -70.24 -5.84 28.54
C VAL A 1011 -69.41 -6.49 27.45
N SER A 1012 -69.56 -6.02 26.22
CA SER A 1012 -68.87 -6.56 25.04
C SER A 1012 -68.19 -5.45 24.27
N TYR A 1013 -66.98 -5.68 23.77
CA TYR A 1013 -66.22 -4.70 22.99
C TYR A 1013 -65.40 -5.43 21.90
N LEU A 1014 -64.73 -4.64 21.06
CA LEU A 1014 -63.55 -5.09 20.32
C LEU A 1014 -62.35 -4.47 21.03
N ASP A 1015 -61.30 -5.25 21.25
CA ASP A 1015 -60.01 -4.76 21.77
C ASP A 1015 -59.32 -3.76 20.79
N GLY A 1016 -58.06 -3.40 21.04
CA GLY A 1016 -57.27 -2.55 20.14
C GLY A 1016 -56.85 -3.20 18.81
N GLN A 1017 -56.91 -4.53 18.72
CA GLN A 1017 -56.34 -5.35 17.62
C GLN A 1017 -57.41 -6.01 16.73
N GLY A 1018 -58.67 -6.03 17.17
CA GLY A 1018 -59.84 -6.52 16.46
C GLY A 1018 -60.57 -7.74 17.06
N THR A 1019 -60.24 -8.23 18.27
CA THR A 1019 -60.88 -9.44 18.84
C THR A 1019 -62.13 -9.10 19.68
N PRO A 1020 -63.23 -9.87 19.56
CA PRO A 1020 -64.50 -9.54 20.21
C PRO A 1020 -64.64 -10.09 21.63
N GLU A 1021 -64.30 -9.28 22.63
CA GLU A 1021 -64.28 -9.67 24.05
C GLU A 1021 -65.59 -9.45 24.82
N ASN A 1022 -65.80 -10.25 25.87
CA ASN A 1022 -67.11 -10.42 26.53
C ASN A 1022 -67.04 -10.73 28.04
N LEU A 1023 -67.40 -9.75 28.89
CA LEU A 1023 -67.40 -9.87 30.35
C LEU A 1023 -68.81 -9.75 30.94
N VAL A 1024 -69.11 -10.52 31.99
CA VAL A 1024 -70.46 -10.57 32.61
C VAL A 1024 -70.42 -10.15 34.08
N SER A 1025 -71.23 -9.17 34.45
CA SER A 1025 -71.28 -8.65 35.83
C SER A 1025 -71.83 -9.69 36.81
N SER A 1026 -71.37 -9.67 38.06
CA SER A 1026 -72.02 -10.41 39.16
C SER A 1026 -73.50 -9.97 39.30
N GLY A 1027 -74.44 -10.88 39.07
CA GLY A 1027 -75.87 -10.55 39.07
C GLY A 1027 -76.35 -10.06 40.45
N ARG A 1028 -76.92 -8.85 40.51
CA ARG A 1028 -77.45 -8.26 41.74
C ARG A 1028 -78.91 -8.70 41.97
N PRO A 1029 -79.25 -9.23 43.16
CA PRO A 1029 -80.63 -9.59 43.49
C PRO A 1029 -81.48 -8.36 43.84
N TRP A 1030 -82.78 -8.46 43.58
CA TRP A 1030 -83.77 -7.43 43.94
C TRP A 1030 -83.78 -7.09 45.44
N ARG A 1031 -83.75 -5.81 45.79
CA ARG A 1031 -83.84 -5.34 47.19
C ARG A 1031 -85.29 -5.13 47.61
N VAL A 1032 -85.77 -5.99 48.52
CA VAL A 1032 -87.06 -5.82 49.18
C VAL A 1032 -86.97 -4.73 50.25
N GLY A 1033 -87.32 -3.49 49.88
CA GLY A 1033 -87.54 -2.41 50.84
C GLY A 1033 -88.81 -2.61 51.65
N PHE A 1034 -88.73 -2.59 52.98
CA PHE A 1034 -89.91 -2.63 53.84
C PHE A 1034 -90.58 -1.24 53.96
N ILE A 1035 -91.91 -1.27 54.03
CA ILE A 1035 -92.81 -0.13 53.74
C ILE A 1035 -93.37 0.46 55.05
N PRO A 1036 -93.85 1.71 55.05
CA PRO A 1036 -95.18 1.95 55.61
C PRO A 1036 -96.09 2.84 54.74
N TRP A 1037 -97.39 2.53 54.75
CA TRP A 1037 -98.45 3.33 54.14
C TRP A 1037 -98.83 4.56 54.98
N THR A 1038 -99.28 5.62 54.33
CA THR A 1038 -100.25 6.58 54.91
C THR A 1038 -101.30 6.97 53.86
N SER A 1039 -102.57 6.76 54.22
CA SER A 1039 -103.85 7.17 53.59
C SER A 1039 -103.80 7.96 52.28
#